data_AF-A0A7K8GWE5-F1
#
_entry.id   AF-A0A7K8GWE5-F1
#
_cell.length_a   1.000
_cell.length_b   1.000
_cell.length_c   1.000
_cell.angle_alpha   90.00
_cell.angle_beta   90.00
_cell.angle_gamma   90.00
#
_symmetry.space_group_name_H-M   'P 1'
#
loop_
_entity.id
_entity.type
_entity.pdbx_description
1 polymer ?
#
loop_
_entity_poly.entity_id
_entity_poly.type
_entity_poly.pdbx_seq_one_letter_code
_entity_poly.pdbx_strand_id
1 'polypeptide(L)'
;NILVDRPNDQSSRWSSESNYPPQYLILKLERPAIVQSITFGKYEKTHVCNLKKFKVFGGMNEENMTDLLSSGLKNDYNKETFTLKHKIDEQMFPCRFIKIVPLLSWGPSFNFSIWYVELNGIDDPDVVQPCLNWYSKYREQEAIRLCLKHFRQHNYTEAFESLQKKTKIALEHPMLTDLHDKLVLKGDFDACEELIEKAVNDGLFNQYISQQEYKPRWGQIIPKSTKGDGEDSRPGMRGGHQMVIDVQTETVYLFGGWDGTQDLADFWAYSVKENQWTCISRDTEKESGPSARSCHKMCIDIQRRQIYTLGRYLDSSVRNSKSLKSDFYRYDIDTNTWMLLSEDTAADGGPKLVFDHQMCMDSEKHMIYTFGGRILTCNGSVDDSRASEPQFSGLFAFDCQCQTWKLLREDSCNAGPEDIQSRIGHCMLFHSKNRCLYVFGGQRSKTYLNDFFSYDVDSDHVDIISDGTKKDSGMVPMTGFTQRATIDPELNEIHVLSGLSKDKEKREENVRNSFWIYDIVRNSWSCVYKNDQAAKENPGKSLQEEEPCPRFAHQLVYDELHKVHYLFGGNPGKSCSPKMRLDDFWSLKLCRPSKEYLLRHCKYLIRKHRFEEKAQTDPLSALKYLQNDLYVTVDHSDPEETKEFQLLASALFKSGSDFTTLGFSDVDHTYAQRTQLFDTLVNFFPDNMTPPKGNLVDLITL
;
A
#
# COMPACT_ATOMS: atom_id res chain seq x y z
N ASN A 1 9.71 -5.05 -38.16
CA ASN A 1 9.17 -3.67 -38.14
C ASN A 1 9.10 -3.05 -36.75
N ILE A 2 9.85 -3.53 -35.76
CA ILE A 2 9.86 -2.97 -34.39
C ILE A 2 11.26 -2.59 -33.89
N LEU A 3 12.28 -2.72 -34.74
CA LEU A 3 13.69 -2.50 -34.40
C LEU A 3 14.13 -1.04 -34.57
N VAL A 4 13.38 -0.25 -35.35
CA VAL A 4 13.69 1.15 -35.63
C VAL A 4 12.49 1.96 -35.21
N ASP A 5 12.74 2.97 -34.37
CA ASP A 5 11.69 3.85 -33.88
C ASP A 5 11.30 4.86 -34.97
N ARG A 6 10.17 4.61 -35.63
CA ARG A 6 9.59 5.50 -36.64
C ARG A 6 8.14 5.82 -36.28
N PRO A 7 7.90 6.71 -35.29
CA PRO A 7 6.56 6.99 -34.78
C PRO A 7 5.61 7.57 -35.84
N ASN A 8 6.15 8.16 -36.92
CA ASN A 8 5.36 8.78 -37.99
C ASN A 8 4.99 7.79 -39.12
N ASP A 9 5.55 6.58 -39.11
CA ASP A 9 5.32 5.56 -40.14
C ASP A 9 4.37 4.48 -39.62
N GLN A 10 3.12 4.52 -40.09
CA GLN A 10 2.09 3.57 -39.65
C GLN A 10 2.43 2.11 -39.97
N SER A 11 3.31 1.86 -40.95
CA SER A 11 3.76 0.52 -41.33
C SER A 11 4.92 0.00 -40.46
N SER A 12 5.58 0.88 -39.70
CA SER A 12 6.67 0.54 -38.78
C SER A 12 6.13 0.00 -37.45
N ARG A 13 5.39 -1.09 -37.53
CA ARG A 13 4.88 -1.82 -36.37
C ARG A 13 4.73 -3.30 -36.68
N TRP A 14 4.72 -4.11 -35.63
CA TRP A 14 4.08 -5.41 -35.68
C TRP A 14 2.62 -5.28 -35.31
N SER A 15 1.74 -5.98 -36.02
CA SER A 15 0.33 -6.09 -35.68
C SER A 15 -0.05 -7.57 -35.61
N SER A 16 -0.84 -7.93 -34.61
CA SER A 16 -1.35 -9.30 -34.50
C SER A 16 -2.41 -9.60 -35.56
N GLU A 17 -2.61 -10.88 -35.84
CA GLU A 17 -3.64 -11.34 -36.79
C GLU A 17 -5.05 -11.21 -36.21
N SER A 18 -5.18 -11.39 -34.88
CA SER A 18 -6.43 -11.23 -34.15
C SER A 18 -6.23 -10.47 -32.83
N ASN A 19 -7.33 -10.08 -32.19
CA ASN A 19 -7.36 -9.51 -30.84
C ASN A 19 -7.60 -10.58 -29.75
N TYR A 20 -7.58 -11.87 -30.10
CA TYR A 20 -7.73 -12.99 -29.16
C TYR A 20 -6.36 -13.54 -28.75
N PRO A 21 -6.00 -13.50 -27.46
CA PRO A 21 -4.81 -14.17 -26.95
C PRO A 21 -4.91 -15.71 -27.13
N PRO A 22 -3.79 -16.42 -27.31
CA PRO A 22 -2.43 -15.91 -27.30
C PRO A 22 -2.00 -15.36 -28.67
N GLN A 23 -1.49 -14.14 -28.68
CA GLN A 23 -0.69 -13.56 -29.76
C GLN A 23 0.62 -13.13 -29.12
N TYR A 24 1.76 -13.30 -29.81
CA TYR A 24 3.05 -12.95 -29.21
C TYR A 24 4.14 -12.70 -30.24
N LEU A 25 5.18 -12.01 -29.78
CA LEU A 25 6.46 -11.87 -30.46
C LEU A 25 7.55 -12.52 -29.63
N ILE A 26 8.49 -13.22 -30.28
CA ILE A 26 9.73 -13.68 -29.65
C ILE A 26 10.88 -12.93 -30.29
N LEU A 27 11.66 -12.25 -29.46
CA LEU A 27 12.90 -11.57 -29.81
C LEU A 27 14.06 -12.49 -29.43
N LYS A 28 14.85 -12.91 -30.42
CA LYS A 28 16.08 -13.67 -30.20
C LYS A 28 17.26 -12.69 -30.17
N LEU A 29 17.91 -12.58 -29.03
CA LEU A 29 19.10 -11.76 -28.88
C LEU A 29 20.27 -12.34 -29.69
N GLU A 30 21.24 -11.54 -30.10
CA GLU A 30 22.43 -12.02 -30.81
C GLU A 30 23.35 -12.84 -29.91
N ARG A 31 23.43 -12.46 -28.63
CA ARG A 31 24.18 -13.10 -27.54
C ARG A 31 23.28 -13.23 -26.32
N PRO A 32 23.49 -14.21 -25.44
CA PRO A 32 22.83 -14.19 -24.13
C PRO A 32 23.18 -12.87 -23.42
N ALA A 33 22.20 -12.27 -22.75
CA ALA A 33 22.39 -11.01 -22.03
C ALA A 33 21.51 -10.97 -20.78
N ILE A 34 21.93 -10.19 -19.79
CA ILE A 34 21.13 -9.87 -18.60
C ILE A 34 20.26 -8.68 -18.98
N VAL A 35 19.00 -8.91 -19.31
CA VAL A 35 18.08 -7.86 -19.76
C VAL A 35 17.43 -7.20 -18.54
N GLN A 36 17.74 -5.94 -18.30
CA GLN A 36 17.34 -5.21 -17.09
C GLN A 36 16.08 -4.36 -17.30
N SER A 37 15.85 -3.85 -18.51
CA SER A 37 14.65 -3.10 -18.84
C SER A 37 14.22 -3.25 -20.29
N ILE A 38 12.95 -2.98 -20.55
CA ILE A 38 12.34 -2.93 -21.88
C ILE A 38 11.65 -1.58 -22.11
N THR A 39 11.86 -1.00 -23.27
CA THR A 39 11.26 0.27 -23.68
C THR A 39 10.38 0.05 -24.90
N PHE A 40 9.14 0.53 -24.83
CA PHE A 40 8.19 0.49 -25.92
C PHE A 40 8.05 1.87 -26.54
N GLY A 41 8.35 1.97 -27.84
CA GLY A 41 7.96 3.15 -28.62
C GLY A 41 6.51 3.04 -29.08
N LYS A 42 5.95 4.19 -29.48
CA LYS A 42 4.54 4.34 -29.83
C LYS A 42 4.38 5.17 -31.10
N TYR A 43 3.20 5.10 -31.68
CA TYR A 43 2.81 5.97 -32.78
C TYR A 43 2.81 7.44 -32.35
N GLU A 44 3.01 8.36 -33.29
CA GLU A 44 3.02 9.83 -33.05
C GLU A 44 1.75 10.38 -32.41
N LYS A 45 0.67 9.59 -32.37
CA LYS A 45 -0.63 9.92 -31.80
C LYS A 45 -1.17 8.74 -31.01
N THR A 46 -2.18 9.00 -30.18
CA THR A 46 -2.94 7.95 -29.49
C THR A 46 -3.46 6.94 -30.51
N HIS A 47 -3.41 5.64 -30.18
CA HIS A 47 -3.79 4.59 -31.11
C HIS A 47 -4.47 3.42 -30.38
N VAL A 48 -5.67 3.05 -30.82
CA VAL A 48 -6.53 2.04 -30.18
C VAL A 48 -5.87 0.65 -30.05
N CYS A 49 -4.94 0.32 -30.93
CA CYS A 49 -4.16 -0.93 -30.89
C CYS A 49 -3.02 -0.96 -29.86
N ASN A 50 -2.75 0.13 -29.13
CA ASN A 50 -1.73 0.13 -28.08
C ASN A 50 -2.08 -0.90 -27.00
N LEU A 51 -1.05 -1.54 -26.43
CA LEU A 51 -1.21 -2.65 -25.49
C LEU A 51 -1.64 -2.16 -24.11
N LYS A 52 -2.94 -2.21 -23.80
CA LYS A 52 -3.46 -1.91 -22.45
C LYS A 52 -2.99 -2.91 -21.40
N LYS A 53 -2.82 -4.19 -21.76
CA LYS A 53 -2.20 -5.21 -20.90
C LYS A 53 -1.30 -6.11 -21.73
N PHE A 54 -0.14 -6.46 -21.19
CA PHE A 54 0.80 -7.40 -21.78
C PHE A 54 1.66 -8.08 -20.70
N LYS A 55 2.29 -9.18 -21.08
CA LYS A 55 3.35 -9.84 -20.31
C LYS A 55 4.64 -9.91 -21.10
N VAL A 56 5.76 -9.88 -20.40
CA VAL A 56 7.09 -10.14 -20.96
C VAL A 56 7.67 -11.34 -20.26
N PHE A 57 8.10 -12.33 -21.04
CA PHE A 57 8.80 -13.49 -20.56
C PHE A 57 10.23 -13.48 -21.12
N GLY A 58 11.15 -14.12 -20.43
CA GLY A 58 12.50 -14.31 -20.94
C GLY A 58 13.13 -15.59 -20.44
N GLY A 59 14.03 -16.12 -21.26
CA GLY A 59 14.71 -17.37 -20.93
C GLY A 59 15.76 -17.74 -21.96
N MET A 60 16.41 -18.88 -21.73
CA MET A 60 17.42 -19.42 -22.64
C MET A 60 16.82 -20.20 -23.80
N ASN A 61 15.56 -20.63 -23.70
CA ASN A 61 14.82 -21.39 -24.71
C ASN A 61 13.46 -20.73 -25.03
N GLU A 62 12.90 -21.00 -26.20
CA GLU A 62 11.65 -20.39 -26.68
C GLU A 62 10.39 -20.92 -25.95
N GLU A 63 10.44 -22.15 -25.46
CA GLU A 63 9.28 -22.84 -24.86
C GLU A 63 9.18 -22.61 -23.35
N ASN A 64 10.34 -22.54 -22.67
CA ASN A 64 10.43 -22.49 -21.22
C ASN A 64 11.07 -21.17 -20.77
N MET A 65 10.22 -20.17 -20.54
CA MET A 65 10.61 -18.82 -20.14
C MET A 65 10.03 -18.42 -18.77
N THR A 66 10.73 -17.53 -18.08
CA THR A 66 10.31 -16.94 -16.80
C THR A 66 9.49 -15.66 -17.04
N ASP A 67 8.42 -15.44 -16.28
CA ASP A 67 7.66 -14.17 -16.28
C ASP A 67 8.58 -13.06 -15.72
N LEU A 68 8.89 -12.07 -16.56
CA LEU A 68 9.77 -10.95 -16.22
C LEU A 68 9.02 -9.69 -15.84
N LEU A 69 7.81 -9.51 -16.38
CA LEU A 69 6.99 -8.31 -16.23
C LEU A 69 5.54 -8.59 -16.66
N SER A 70 4.58 -8.17 -15.84
CA SER A 70 3.18 -8.03 -16.23
C SER A 70 2.79 -6.54 -16.12
N SER A 71 2.44 -5.89 -17.23
CA SER A 71 2.22 -4.44 -17.29
C SER A 71 1.24 -4.03 -18.40
N GLY A 72 1.13 -2.73 -18.66
CA GLY A 72 0.28 -2.11 -19.69
C GLY A 72 0.84 -0.77 -20.14
N LEU A 73 0.70 -0.45 -21.43
CA LEU A 73 1.06 0.83 -22.02
C LEU A 73 -0.09 1.84 -21.89
N LYS A 74 0.25 3.10 -21.63
CA LYS A 74 -0.64 4.25 -21.77
C LYS A 74 -1.05 4.45 -23.23
N ASN A 75 -2.26 4.95 -23.44
CA ASN A 75 -2.72 5.29 -24.79
C ASN A 75 -2.32 6.72 -25.19
N ASP A 76 -1.01 6.96 -25.26
CA ASP A 76 -0.38 8.20 -25.71
C ASP A 76 0.72 7.90 -26.75
N TYR A 77 1.51 8.91 -27.09
CA TYR A 77 2.64 8.81 -28.02
C TYR A 77 4.01 8.74 -27.31
N ASN A 78 4.03 8.79 -25.97
CA ASN A 78 5.27 8.81 -25.22
C ASN A 78 5.85 7.40 -25.08
N LYS A 79 7.17 7.26 -25.21
CA LYS A 79 7.85 5.99 -24.93
C LYS A 79 7.68 5.61 -23.46
N GLU A 80 7.59 4.33 -23.17
CA GLU A 80 7.51 3.83 -21.79
C GLU A 80 8.57 2.75 -21.55
N THR A 81 9.34 2.91 -20.48
CA THR A 81 10.39 1.97 -20.04
C THR A 81 9.96 1.26 -18.77
N PHE A 82 10.17 -0.05 -18.72
CA PHE A 82 9.85 -0.88 -17.57
C PHE A 82 11.06 -1.71 -17.15
N THR A 83 11.34 -1.76 -15.85
CA THR A 83 12.32 -2.69 -15.28
C THR A 83 11.81 -4.12 -15.38
N LEU A 84 12.67 -5.02 -15.82
CA LEU A 84 12.41 -6.45 -15.91
C LEU A 84 13.02 -7.18 -14.71
N LYS A 85 12.34 -8.23 -14.24
CA LYS A 85 12.94 -9.18 -13.30
C LYS A 85 14.16 -9.83 -13.96
N HIS A 86 15.34 -9.62 -13.38
CA HIS A 86 16.61 -10.12 -13.92
C HIS A 86 17.48 -10.80 -12.86
N LYS A 87 16.96 -11.02 -11.65
CA LYS A 87 17.63 -11.69 -10.53
C LYS A 87 16.78 -12.80 -9.92
N ILE A 88 17.44 -13.82 -9.40
CA ILE A 88 16.92 -14.90 -8.55
C ILE A 88 17.90 -15.04 -7.38
N ASP A 89 17.42 -14.93 -6.13
CA ASP A 89 18.27 -14.95 -4.92
C ASP A 89 19.48 -14.00 -5.01
N GLU A 90 19.22 -12.76 -5.45
CA GLU A 90 20.22 -11.71 -5.76
C GLU A 90 21.22 -11.99 -6.88
N GLN A 91 21.20 -13.20 -7.47
CA GLN A 91 22.04 -13.57 -8.60
C GLN A 91 21.36 -13.25 -9.92
N MET A 92 22.08 -12.62 -10.85
CA MET A 92 21.55 -12.28 -12.17
C MET A 92 21.43 -13.52 -13.05
N PHE A 93 20.37 -13.60 -13.86
CA PHE A 93 20.20 -14.68 -14.84
C PHE A 93 20.13 -14.12 -16.27
N PRO A 94 20.75 -14.81 -17.26
CA PRO A 94 20.73 -14.36 -18.64
C PRO A 94 19.46 -14.83 -19.37
N CYS A 95 19.06 -14.06 -20.37
CA CYS A 95 18.06 -14.43 -21.37
C CYS A 95 18.72 -14.52 -22.75
N ARG A 96 18.26 -15.46 -23.57
CA ARG A 96 18.53 -15.51 -25.01
C ARG A 96 17.31 -15.06 -25.83
N PHE A 97 16.13 -15.30 -25.29
CA PHE A 97 14.86 -14.99 -25.90
C PHE A 97 14.03 -14.13 -24.96
N ILE A 98 13.34 -13.14 -25.54
CA ILE A 98 12.35 -12.30 -24.86
C ILE A 98 11.02 -12.45 -25.60
N LYS A 99 9.98 -12.92 -24.91
CA LYS A 99 8.64 -13.11 -25.46
C LYS A 99 7.69 -12.04 -24.94
N ILE A 100 7.11 -11.26 -25.83
CA ILE A 100 6.11 -10.23 -25.50
C ILE A 100 4.74 -10.78 -25.86
N VAL A 101 3.85 -10.88 -24.87
CA VAL A 101 2.50 -11.43 -24.99
C VAL A 101 1.47 -10.33 -24.73
N PRO A 102 0.94 -9.68 -25.77
CA PRO A 102 -0.26 -8.88 -25.67
C PRO A 102 -1.45 -9.64 -25.04
N LEU A 103 -2.14 -8.99 -24.11
CA LEU A 103 -3.33 -9.54 -23.46
C LEU A 103 -4.58 -8.69 -23.74
N LEU A 104 -4.43 -7.37 -23.82
CA LEU A 104 -5.54 -6.45 -24.03
C LEU A 104 -5.05 -5.20 -24.79
N SER A 105 -5.80 -4.74 -25.78
CA SER A 105 -5.60 -3.46 -26.45
C SER A 105 -6.55 -2.38 -25.86
N TRP A 106 -6.30 -1.11 -26.15
CA TRP A 106 -7.18 -0.03 -25.70
C TRP A 106 -8.53 -0.01 -26.41
N GLY A 107 -8.57 -0.43 -27.67
CA GLY A 107 -9.79 -0.69 -28.42
C GLY A 107 -10.22 -2.16 -28.24
N PRO A 108 -11.33 -2.48 -27.56
CA PRO A 108 -11.71 -3.86 -27.21
C PRO A 108 -11.80 -4.83 -28.41
N SER A 109 -12.10 -4.29 -29.60
CA SER A 109 -12.25 -5.05 -30.85
C SER A 109 -11.07 -4.93 -31.81
N PHE A 110 -9.95 -4.32 -31.37
CA PHE A 110 -8.80 -4.04 -32.22
C PHE A 110 -7.64 -4.99 -31.94
N ASN A 111 -6.96 -5.40 -33.00
CA ASN A 111 -5.73 -6.17 -32.95
C ASN A 111 -4.64 -5.43 -32.15
N PHE A 112 -3.68 -6.20 -31.65
CA PHE A 112 -2.54 -5.69 -30.90
C PHE A 112 -1.54 -5.04 -31.86
N SER A 113 -0.88 -3.96 -31.43
CA SER A 113 0.24 -3.40 -32.18
C SER A 113 1.40 -3.05 -31.27
N ILE A 114 2.61 -3.40 -31.72
CA ILE A 114 3.87 -3.06 -31.08
C ILE A 114 4.66 -2.25 -32.10
N TRP A 115 4.98 -1.00 -31.77
CA TRP A 115 5.58 -0.05 -32.72
C TRP A 115 7.10 -0.14 -32.71
N TYR A 116 7.69 -0.12 -31.53
CA TYR A 116 9.13 -0.21 -31.33
C TYR A 116 9.43 -0.91 -30.01
N VAL A 117 10.51 -1.68 -29.97
CA VAL A 117 11.03 -2.30 -28.75
C VAL A 117 12.53 -2.06 -28.66
N GLU A 118 12.97 -1.57 -27.51
CA GLU A 118 14.36 -1.45 -27.11
C GLU A 118 14.58 -2.22 -25.81
N LEU A 119 15.72 -2.91 -25.72
CA LEU A 119 16.10 -3.69 -24.56
C LEU A 119 17.41 -3.13 -24.02
N ASN A 120 17.46 -2.82 -22.73
CA ASN A 120 18.67 -2.38 -22.05
C ASN A 120 19.12 -3.44 -21.04
N GLY A 121 20.43 -3.65 -20.96
CA GLY A 121 21.00 -4.71 -20.14
C GLY A 121 22.50 -4.86 -20.34
N ILE A 122 23.04 -5.97 -19.84
CA ILE A 122 24.46 -6.30 -19.87
C ILE A 122 24.67 -7.49 -20.80
N ASP A 123 25.45 -7.31 -21.87
CA ASP A 123 25.84 -8.37 -22.81
C ASP A 123 27.34 -8.69 -22.78
N ASP A 124 28.09 -8.04 -21.86
CA ASP A 124 29.51 -8.27 -21.63
C ASP A 124 29.76 -9.75 -21.25
N PRO A 125 30.52 -10.52 -22.07
CA PRO A 125 30.81 -11.91 -21.79
C PRO A 125 31.44 -12.16 -20.41
N ASP A 126 32.24 -11.22 -19.89
CA ASP A 126 32.92 -11.38 -18.60
C ASP A 126 31.93 -11.35 -17.42
N VAL A 127 30.79 -10.69 -17.58
CA VAL A 127 29.70 -10.66 -16.60
C VAL A 127 28.68 -11.76 -16.88
N VAL A 128 28.29 -11.96 -18.15
CA VAL A 128 27.21 -12.87 -18.53
C VAL A 128 27.62 -14.34 -18.39
N GLN A 129 28.86 -14.70 -18.72
CA GLN A 129 29.30 -16.10 -18.73
C GLN A 129 29.25 -16.74 -17.31
N PRO A 130 29.71 -16.07 -16.23
CA PRO A 130 29.49 -16.54 -14.87
C PRO A 130 28.01 -16.74 -14.52
N CYS A 131 27.14 -15.78 -14.87
CA CYS A 131 25.71 -15.86 -14.63
C CYS A 131 25.05 -17.02 -15.38
N LEU A 132 25.48 -17.28 -16.61
CA LEU A 132 25.00 -18.42 -17.42
C LEU A 132 25.38 -19.76 -16.80
N ASN A 133 26.64 -19.89 -16.35
CA ASN A 133 27.12 -21.10 -15.68
C ASN A 133 26.36 -21.34 -14.37
N TRP A 134 26.13 -20.28 -13.59
CA TRP A 134 25.33 -20.34 -12.37
C TRP A 134 23.89 -20.74 -12.67
N TYR A 135 23.23 -20.07 -13.63
CA TYR A 135 21.83 -20.32 -13.97
C TYR A 135 21.61 -21.74 -14.50
N SER A 136 22.56 -22.28 -15.27
CA SER A 136 22.51 -23.68 -15.72
C SER A 136 22.55 -24.65 -14.54
N LYS A 137 23.46 -24.44 -13.58
CA LYS A 137 23.55 -25.25 -12.36
C LYS A 137 22.29 -25.12 -11.50
N TYR A 138 21.76 -23.91 -11.37
CA TYR A 138 20.53 -23.65 -10.64
C TYR A 138 19.35 -24.43 -11.24
N ARG A 139 19.16 -24.37 -12.56
CA ARG A 139 18.11 -25.13 -13.24
C ARG A 139 18.26 -26.65 -13.08
N GLU A 140 19.49 -27.16 -13.15
CA GLU A 140 19.78 -28.57 -12.89
C GLU A 140 19.42 -28.97 -11.46
N GLN A 141 19.76 -28.12 -10.48
CA GLN A 141 19.40 -28.32 -9.08
C GLN A 141 17.89 -28.36 -8.87
N GLU A 142 17.14 -27.41 -9.44
CA GLU A 142 15.68 -27.36 -9.33
C GLU A 142 15.02 -28.57 -10.03
N ALA A 143 15.55 -29.03 -11.17
CA ALA A 143 15.07 -30.24 -11.82
C ALA A 143 15.25 -31.48 -10.93
N ILE A 144 16.41 -31.62 -10.29
CA ILE A 144 16.68 -32.70 -9.33
C ILE A 144 15.72 -32.61 -8.13
N ARG A 145 15.47 -31.40 -7.60
CA ARG A 145 14.51 -31.18 -6.52
C ARG A 145 13.08 -31.55 -6.93
N LEU A 146 12.66 -31.27 -8.16
CA LEU A 146 11.37 -31.72 -8.68
C LEU A 146 11.27 -33.25 -8.76
N CYS A 147 12.33 -33.94 -9.19
CA CYS A 147 12.37 -35.41 -9.14
C CYS A 147 12.30 -35.93 -7.71
N LEU A 148 13.07 -35.35 -6.78
CA LEU A 148 13.02 -35.68 -5.35
C LEU A 148 11.62 -35.47 -4.77
N LYS A 149 10.94 -34.38 -5.10
CA LYS A 149 9.54 -34.10 -4.69
C LYS A 149 8.61 -35.20 -5.21
N HIS A 150 8.72 -35.53 -6.49
CA HIS A 150 7.88 -36.57 -7.11
C HIS A 150 8.10 -37.94 -6.44
N PHE A 151 9.36 -38.34 -6.23
CA PHE A 151 9.66 -39.60 -5.54
C PHE A 151 9.17 -39.61 -4.09
N ARG A 152 9.26 -38.47 -3.39
CA ARG A 152 8.67 -38.30 -2.05
C ARG A 152 7.16 -38.52 -2.09
N GLN A 153 6.44 -37.81 -2.95
CA GLN A 153 4.97 -37.89 -3.04
C GLN A 153 4.45 -39.29 -3.41
N HIS A 154 5.23 -40.06 -4.16
CA HIS A 154 4.89 -41.43 -4.54
C HIS A 154 5.47 -42.51 -3.60
N ASN A 155 6.10 -42.12 -2.49
CA ASN A 155 6.75 -43.01 -1.53
C ASN A 155 7.83 -43.93 -2.16
N TYR A 156 8.54 -43.46 -3.17
CA TYR A 156 9.65 -44.16 -3.83
C TYR A 156 10.97 -43.94 -3.07
N THR A 157 11.06 -44.45 -1.85
CA THR A 157 12.14 -44.17 -0.89
C THR A 157 13.54 -44.50 -1.43
N GLU A 158 13.73 -45.67 -2.05
CA GLU A 158 15.05 -46.07 -2.60
C GLU A 158 15.54 -45.11 -3.69
N ALA A 159 14.64 -44.67 -4.58
CA ALA A 159 14.95 -43.73 -5.64
C ALA A 159 15.27 -42.34 -5.08
N PHE A 160 14.47 -41.89 -4.09
CA PHE A 160 14.68 -40.63 -3.38
C PHE A 160 16.06 -40.59 -2.71
N GLU A 161 16.39 -41.58 -1.88
CA GLU A 161 17.66 -41.64 -1.15
C GLU A 161 18.86 -41.77 -2.08
N SER A 162 18.75 -42.61 -3.11
CA SER A 162 19.82 -42.82 -4.08
C SER A 162 20.14 -41.53 -4.85
N LEU A 163 19.11 -40.82 -5.33
CA LEU A 163 19.29 -39.57 -6.06
C LEU A 163 19.85 -38.46 -5.16
N GLN A 164 19.30 -38.31 -3.95
CA GLN A 164 19.77 -37.31 -2.99
C GLN A 164 21.23 -37.57 -2.58
N LYS A 165 21.59 -38.82 -2.27
CA LYS A 165 22.96 -39.19 -1.90
C LYS A 165 23.96 -38.95 -3.04
N LYS A 166 23.56 -39.26 -4.27
CA LYS A 166 24.43 -39.10 -5.45
C LYS A 166 24.65 -37.62 -5.81
N THR A 167 23.60 -36.82 -5.73
CA THR A 167 23.62 -35.40 -6.16
C THR A 167 24.03 -34.45 -5.04
N LYS A 168 23.86 -34.86 -3.77
CA LYS A 168 24.01 -34.03 -2.56
C LYS A 168 23.08 -32.82 -2.53
N ILE A 169 21.97 -32.88 -3.26
CA ILE A 169 20.95 -31.83 -3.30
C ILE A 169 19.84 -32.16 -2.30
N ALA A 170 19.54 -31.23 -1.41
CA ALA A 170 18.41 -31.35 -0.50
C ALA A 170 17.10 -30.96 -1.19
N LEU A 171 16.00 -31.66 -0.89
CA LEU A 171 14.68 -31.26 -1.40
C LEU A 171 14.21 -29.95 -0.75
N GLU A 172 14.51 -29.77 0.52
CA GLU A 172 13.96 -28.75 1.41
C GLU A 172 14.87 -28.60 2.65
N HIS A 173 14.54 -27.64 3.52
CA HIS A 173 15.26 -27.44 4.77
C HIS A 173 15.13 -28.65 5.73
N PRO A 174 16.18 -29.03 6.50
CA PRO A 174 16.14 -30.21 7.39
C PRO A 174 14.96 -30.27 8.35
N MET A 175 14.50 -29.10 8.82
CA MET A 175 13.31 -28.99 9.66
C MET A 175 12.02 -29.42 8.96
N LEU A 176 11.86 -29.12 7.68
CA LEU A 176 10.69 -29.58 6.90
C LEU A 176 10.80 -31.08 6.61
N THR A 177 12.02 -31.59 6.44
CA THR A 177 12.24 -33.05 6.37
C THR A 177 11.88 -33.76 7.68
N ASP A 178 12.20 -33.18 8.85
CA ASP A 178 11.77 -33.70 10.16
C ASP A 178 10.24 -33.61 10.33
N LEU A 179 9.62 -32.52 9.86
CA LEU A 179 8.15 -32.39 9.83
C LEU A 179 7.50 -33.46 8.95
N HIS A 180 8.05 -33.72 7.76
CA HIS A 180 7.57 -34.78 6.88
C HIS A 180 7.68 -36.17 7.53
N ASP A 181 8.82 -36.49 8.16
CA ASP A 181 9.02 -37.76 8.85
C ASP A 181 8.00 -37.97 9.98
N LYS A 182 7.82 -36.96 10.84
CA LYS A 182 6.86 -37.02 11.96
C LYS A 182 5.41 -37.10 11.46
N LEU A 183 5.03 -36.25 10.52
CA LEU A 183 3.65 -36.15 10.06
C LEU A 183 3.26 -37.29 9.12
N VAL A 184 4.00 -37.43 8.01
CA VAL A 184 3.63 -38.31 6.90
C VAL A 184 4.00 -39.75 7.21
N LEU A 185 5.24 -40.01 7.63
CA LEU A 185 5.74 -41.38 7.83
C LEU A 185 5.27 -41.98 9.17
N LYS A 186 5.34 -41.20 10.26
CA LYS A 186 5.06 -41.70 11.61
C LYS A 186 3.63 -41.45 12.10
N GLY A 187 2.96 -40.41 11.59
CA GLY A 187 1.65 -39.98 12.12
C GLY A 187 1.74 -39.45 13.56
N ASP A 188 2.90 -38.90 13.95
CA ASP A 188 3.15 -38.32 15.26
C ASP A 188 2.70 -36.85 15.28
N PHE A 189 1.39 -36.66 15.40
CA PHE A 189 0.76 -35.34 15.39
C PHE A 189 1.22 -34.43 16.54
N ASP A 190 1.53 -35.01 17.70
CA ASP A 190 1.95 -34.25 18.88
C ASP A 190 3.35 -33.65 18.66
N ALA A 191 4.30 -34.46 18.15
CA ALA A 191 5.63 -33.96 17.77
C ALA A 191 5.60 -32.97 16.59
N CYS A 192 4.59 -33.06 15.71
CA CYS A 192 4.38 -32.08 14.65
C CYS A 192 3.96 -30.72 15.21
N GLU A 193 3.02 -30.68 16.18
CA GLU A 193 2.60 -29.44 16.82
C GLU A 193 3.77 -28.75 17.53
N GLU A 194 4.62 -29.50 18.23
CA GLU A 194 5.83 -28.97 18.88
C GLU A 194 6.81 -28.34 17.87
N LEU A 195 6.97 -28.97 16.70
CA LEU A 195 7.85 -28.48 15.65
C LEU A 195 7.31 -27.18 15.02
N ILE A 196 5.99 -27.09 14.80
CA ILE A 196 5.35 -25.86 14.33
C ILE A 196 5.44 -24.75 15.38
N GLU A 197 5.26 -25.06 16.65
CA GLU A 197 5.41 -24.09 17.74
C GLU A 197 6.83 -23.52 17.79
N LYS A 198 7.84 -24.39 17.65
CA LYS A 198 9.23 -23.97 17.48
C LYS A 198 9.40 -23.07 16.24
N ALA A 199 8.81 -23.44 15.09
CA ALA A 199 8.88 -22.65 13.86
C ALA A 199 8.41 -21.21 14.04
N VAL A 200 7.28 -21.05 14.72
CA VAL A 200 6.65 -19.76 14.97
C VAL A 200 7.50 -18.93 15.93
N ASN A 201 8.02 -19.55 16.99
CA ASN A 201 8.90 -18.91 17.97
C ASN A 201 10.23 -18.45 17.34
N ASP A 202 10.79 -19.26 16.42
CA ASP A 202 12.00 -18.94 15.66
C ASP A 202 11.75 -17.89 14.56
N GLY A 203 10.50 -17.45 14.36
CA GLY A 203 10.15 -16.37 13.44
C GLY A 203 10.06 -16.79 11.97
N LEU A 204 9.99 -18.09 11.68
CA LEU A 204 9.96 -18.60 10.30
C LEU A 204 8.68 -18.16 9.54
N PHE A 205 7.59 -17.86 10.25
CA PHE A 205 6.34 -17.40 9.63
C PHE A 205 6.33 -15.90 9.32
N ASN A 206 7.35 -15.13 9.72
CA ASN A 206 7.37 -13.67 9.55
C ASN A 206 7.26 -13.25 8.07
N GLN A 207 7.94 -13.98 7.17
CA GLN A 207 7.85 -13.71 5.73
C GLN A 207 6.41 -13.90 5.23
N TYR A 208 5.77 -15.02 5.58
CA TYR A 208 4.38 -15.29 5.23
C TYR A 208 3.46 -14.18 5.74
N ILE A 209 3.57 -13.81 7.03
CA ILE A 209 2.78 -12.74 7.66
C ILE A 209 2.94 -11.42 6.89
N SER A 210 4.17 -11.03 6.56
CA SER A 210 4.47 -9.77 5.86
C SER A 210 3.87 -9.70 4.46
N GLN A 211 3.58 -10.84 3.84
CA GLN A 211 2.98 -10.93 2.50
C GLN A 211 1.45 -10.94 2.55
N GLN A 212 0.85 -11.08 3.74
CA GLN A 212 -0.61 -11.06 3.87
C GLN A 212 -1.17 -9.65 3.72
N GLU A 213 -2.39 -9.59 3.21
CA GLU A 213 -3.17 -8.37 3.15
C GLU A 213 -3.49 -7.85 4.56
N TYR A 214 -3.47 -6.52 4.72
CA TYR A 214 -3.92 -5.90 5.94
C TYR A 214 -5.44 -5.97 6.06
N LYS A 215 -5.93 -6.16 7.29
CA LYS A 215 -7.32 -5.96 7.66
C LYS A 215 -7.44 -4.71 8.54
N PRO A 216 -8.37 -3.79 8.24
CA PRO A 216 -8.58 -2.61 9.06
C PRO A 216 -9.33 -2.98 10.34
N ARG A 217 -8.92 -2.42 11.46
CA ARG A 217 -9.64 -2.50 12.73
C ARG A 217 -9.88 -1.10 13.25
N TRP A 218 -11.10 -0.62 13.05
CA TRP A 218 -11.57 0.66 13.57
C TRP A 218 -12.04 0.51 15.01
N GLY A 219 -11.84 1.56 15.79
CA GLY A 219 -12.39 1.67 17.13
C GLY A 219 -12.71 3.12 17.45
N GLN A 220 -13.98 3.41 17.72
CA GLN A 220 -14.41 4.73 18.18
C GLN A 220 -13.80 4.99 19.56
N ILE A 221 -13.11 6.12 19.69
CA ILE A 221 -12.53 6.56 20.96
C ILE A 221 -13.58 7.38 21.68
N ILE A 222 -13.92 6.97 22.89
CA ILE A 222 -14.76 7.74 23.81
C ILE A 222 -13.85 8.25 24.94
N PRO A 223 -13.42 9.52 24.90
CA PRO A 223 -12.58 10.11 25.93
C PRO A 223 -13.28 10.14 27.27
N LYS A 224 -12.52 9.96 28.35
CA LYS A 224 -13.00 10.18 29.72
C LYS A 224 -13.34 11.66 29.89
N SER A 225 -14.48 11.94 30.51
CA SER A 225 -14.87 13.29 30.92
C SER A 225 -14.58 13.47 32.41
N THR A 226 -14.01 14.62 32.79
CA THR A 226 -13.87 15.03 34.18
C THR A 226 -15.22 15.52 34.71
N LYS A 227 -15.66 14.98 35.85
CA LYS A 227 -16.89 15.42 36.52
C LYS A 227 -16.78 16.89 36.92
N GLY A 228 -17.49 17.79 36.25
CA GLY A 228 -17.56 19.21 36.59
C GLY A 228 -17.72 20.15 35.39
N ASP A 229 -17.24 19.73 34.21
CA ASP A 229 -17.33 20.50 32.97
C ASP A 229 -18.27 19.77 32.01
N GLY A 230 -19.34 20.43 31.57
CA GLY A 230 -20.34 19.87 30.65
C GLY A 230 -19.78 19.54 29.25
N GLU A 231 -20.44 19.99 28.18
CA GLU A 231 -19.99 19.87 26.78
C GLU A 231 -18.57 20.43 26.49
N ASP A 232 -17.88 20.94 27.51
CA ASP A 232 -16.66 21.73 27.44
C ASP A 232 -15.36 20.92 27.69
N SER A 233 -15.46 19.59 27.83
CA SER A 233 -14.32 18.71 28.15
C SER A 233 -13.61 18.09 26.93
N ARG A 234 -14.06 18.39 25.72
CA ARG A 234 -13.47 17.89 24.45
C ARG A 234 -13.62 18.92 23.32
N PRO A 235 -12.83 18.83 22.24
CA PRO A 235 -13.02 19.70 21.08
C PRO A 235 -14.40 19.48 20.45
N GLY A 236 -15.12 20.57 20.17
CA GLY A 236 -16.39 20.54 19.46
C GLY A 236 -16.26 20.22 17.95
N MET A 237 -17.40 20.23 17.25
CA MET A 237 -17.48 19.89 15.83
C MET A 237 -16.66 20.84 14.95
N ARG A 238 -15.90 20.31 13.99
CA ARG A 238 -15.01 21.11 13.13
C ARG A 238 -14.56 20.39 11.86
N GLY A 239 -14.17 21.17 10.87
CA GLY A 239 -13.47 20.70 9.66
C GLY A 239 -12.39 21.70 9.24
N GLY A 240 -11.37 21.25 8.51
CA GLY A 240 -10.24 22.11 8.11
C GLY A 240 -9.33 22.51 9.29
N HIS A 241 -9.51 21.86 10.45
CA HIS A 241 -8.59 21.88 11.59
C HIS A 241 -7.33 21.08 11.25
N GLN A 242 -6.26 21.26 12.02
CA GLN A 242 -5.04 20.46 11.90
C GLN A 242 -4.77 19.67 13.16
N MET A 243 -4.07 18.55 12.98
CA MET A 243 -3.62 17.67 14.05
C MET A 243 -2.20 17.24 13.75
N VAL A 244 -1.41 17.10 14.82
CA VAL A 244 -0.09 16.50 14.84
C VAL A 244 -0.01 15.55 16.04
N ILE A 245 0.89 14.57 16.00
CA ILE A 245 1.08 13.62 17.09
C ILE A 245 2.52 13.65 17.54
N ASP A 246 2.71 13.75 18.85
CA ASP A 246 3.94 13.42 19.51
C ASP A 246 3.92 11.93 19.85
N VAL A 247 4.61 11.14 19.02
CA VAL A 247 4.63 9.67 19.14
C VAL A 247 5.39 9.19 20.39
N GLN A 248 6.27 10.02 20.97
CA GLN A 248 7.02 9.63 22.17
C GLN A 248 6.15 9.66 23.42
N THR A 249 5.21 10.61 23.50
CA THR A 249 4.29 10.75 24.63
C THR A 249 2.86 10.29 24.30
N GLU A 250 2.65 9.75 23.11
CA GLU A 250 1.34 9.36 22.56
C GLU A 250 0.30 10.48 22.74
N THR A 251 0.70 11.72 22.38
CA THR A 251 -0.13 12.92 22.57
C THR A 251 -0.50 13.53 21.23
N VAL A 252 -1.80 13.62 20.97
CA VAL A 252 -2.35 14.23 19.75
C VAL A 252 -2.73 15.67 20.04
N TYR A 253 -2.15 16.61 19.30
CA TYR A 253 -2.50 18.02 19.36
C TYR A 253 -3.47 18.38 18.26
N LEU A 254 -4.46 19.23 18.56
CA LEU A 254 -5.47 19.69 17.62
C LEU A 254 -5.63 21.21 17.72
N PHE A 255 -5.61 21.90 16.58
CA PHE A 255 -5.79 23.36 16.53
C PHE A 255 -6.82 23.81 15.49
N GLY A 256 -7.67 24.75 15.91
CA GLY A 256 -8.53 25.56 15.05
C GLY A 256 -9.54 24.75 14.23
N GLY A 257 -9.75 25.18 12.99
CA GLY A 257 -10.77 24.67 12.08
C GLY A 257 -12.00 25.55 12.01
N TRP A 258 -13.05 25.05 11.35
CA TRP A 258 -14.33 25.74 11.16
C TRP A 258 -15.49 24.86 11.60
N ASP A 259 -16.37 25.37 12.45
CA ASP A 259 -17.43 24.61 13.13
C ASP A 259 -18.74 24.48 12.33
N GLY A 260 -18.86 25.16 11.19
CA GLY A 260 -20.13 25.33 10.49
C GLY A 260 -20.55 26.79 10.34
N THR A 261 -19.98 27.66 11.18
CA THR A 261 -20.35 29.05 11.32
C THR A 261 -19.12 29.96 11.36
N GLN A 262 -18.11 29.63 12.17
CA GLN A 262 -16.93 30.47 12.40
C GLN A 262 -15.63 29.65 12.46
N ASP A 263 -14.51 30.33 12.22
CA ASP A 263 -13.19 29.77 12.49
C ASP A 263 -12.92 29.72 14.00
N LEU A 264 -12.16 28.73 14.43
CA LEU A 264 -11.86 28.45 15.84
C LEU A 264 -10.39 28.78 16.15
N ALA A 265 -10.14 29.22 17.39
CA ALA A 265 -8.80 29.53 17.94
C ALA A 265 -8.44 28.63 19.14
N ASP A 266 -9.22 27.59 19.40
CA ASP A 266 -9.00 26.67 20.51
C ASP A 266 -7.91 25.64 20.17
N PHE A 267 -7.10 25.31 21.17
CA PHE A 267 -5.96 24.40 21.08
C PHE A 267 -6.07 23.32 22.15
N TRP A 268 -5.96 22.06 21.71
CA TRP A 268 -6.25 20.89 22.53
C TRP A 268 -5.13 19.85 22.44
N ALA A 269 -4.95 19.09 23.52
CA ALA A 269 -4.13 17.89 23.53
C ALA A 269 -4.94 16.69 24.02
N TYR A 270 -4.82 15.56 23.33
CA TYR A 270 -5.37 14.28 23.75
C TYR A 270 -4.23 13.35 24.16
N SER A 271 -4.28 12.86 25.40
CA SER A 271 -3.39 11.80 25.88
C SER A 271 -4.02 10.44 25.60
N VAL A 272 -3.35 9.62 24.79
CA VAL A 272 -3.78 8.23 24.51
C VAL A 272 -3.77 7.40 25.79
N LYS A 273 -2.71 7.53 26.60
CA LYS A 273 -2.55 6.80 27.87
C LYS A 273 -3.67 7.08 28.85
N GLU A 274 -4.02 8.37 29.04
CA GLU A 274 -5.07 8.75 29.99
C GLU A 274 -6.47 8.61 29.40
N ASN A 275 -6.57 8.51 28.06
CA ASN A 275 -7.78 8.58 27.27
C ASN A 275 -8.58 9.87 27.59
N GLN A 276 -7.92 11.02 27.50
CA GLN A 276 -8.50 12.30 27.94
C GLN A 276 -8.02 13.47 27.06
N TRP A 277 -8.96 14.37 26.74
CA TRP A 277 -8.65 15.68 26.16
C TRP A 277 -8.35 16.71 27.26
N THR A 278 -7.38 17.57 27.00
CA THR A 278 -7.05 18.76 27.78
C THR A 278 -7.14 19.97 26.88
N CYS A 279 -7.95 20.95 27.27
CA CYS A 279 -7.96 22.26 26.63
C CYS A 279 -6.69 23.01 27.06
N ILE A 280 -5.76 23.20 26.13
CA ILE A 280 -4.53 23.96 26.39
C ILE A 280 -4.86 25.45 26.39
N SER A 281 -5.59 25.89 25.36
CA SER A 281 -6.07 27.28 25.26
C SER A 281 -7.44 27.31 24.60
N ARG A 282 -8.33 28.16 25.11
CA ARG A 282 -9.64 28.45 24.51
C ARG A 282 -9.53 29.44 23.35
N ASP A 283 -8.47 30.23 23.33
CA ASP A 283 -8.24 31.30 22.38
C ASP A 283 -6.75 31.64 22.35
N THR A 284 -6.03 31.01 21.43
CA THR A 284 -4.57 31.16 21.33
C THR A 284 -4.15 32.60 21.03
N GLU A 285 -5.00 33.41 20.40
CA GLU A 285 -4.68 34.82 20.08
C GLU A 285 -4.47 35.65 21.35
N LYS A 286 -5.22 35.35 22.42
CA LYS A 286 -5.04 35.99 23.73
C LYS A 286 -3.74 35.59 24.43
N GLU A 287 -3.09 34.53 23.96
CA GLU A 287 -1.88 33.95 24.52
C GLU A 287 -0.68 34.09 23.57
N SER A 288 -0.68 35.14 22.74
CA SER A 288 0.37 35.42 21.73
C SER A 288 0.52 34.35 20.64
N GLY A 289 -0.46 33.45 20.53
CA GLY A 289 -0.56 32.44 19.49
C GLY A 289 -1.32 32.92 18.26
N PRO A 290 -1.59 31.98 17.32
CA PRO A 290 -2.26 32.31 16.07
C PRO A 290 -3.73 32.70 16.31
N SER A 291 -4.24 33.62 15.48
CA SER A 291 -5.69 33.90 15.43
C SER A 291 -6.52 32.68 15.01
N ALA A 292 -7.84 32.76 15.23
CA ALA A 292 -8.80 31.78 14.70
C ALA A 292 -8.57 31.52 13.20
N ARG A 293 -8.51 30.24 12.80
CA ARG A 293 -8.18 29.86 11.42
C ARG A 293 -8.59 28.44 11.03
N SER A 294 -8.85 28.25 9.74
CA SER A 294 -9.02 26.95 9.08
C SER A 294 -8.19 26.86 7.80
N CYS A 295 -8.04 25.64 7.27
CA CYS A 295 -7.26 25.33 6.04
C CYS A 295 -5.77 25.74 6.11
N HIS A 296 -5.27 25.89 7.34
CA HIS A 296 -3.86 26.05 7.68
C HIS A 296 -3.16 24.69 7.74
N LYS A 297 -1.84 24.69 8.00
CA LYS A 297 -1.06 23.46 8.22
C LYS A 297 -0.30 23.51 9.53
N MET A 298 -0.13 22.33 10.14
CA MET A 298 0.74 22.11 11.29
C MET A 298 1.73 20.99 10.99
N CYS A 299 2.94 21.11 11.52
CA CYS A 299 3.92 20.03 11.60
C CYS A 299 4.62 20.07 12.96
N ILE A 300 5.15 18.94 13.40
CA ILE A 300 5.82 18.80 14.70
C ILE A 300 7.26 18.37 14.50
N ASP A 301 8.18 19.08 15.13
CA ASP A 301 9.54 18.65 15.39
C ASP A 301 9.52 17.80 16.67
N ILE A 302 9.57 16.48 16.49
CA ILE A 302 9.44 15.53 17.61
C ILE A 302 10.68 15.57 18.50
N GLN A 303 11.87 15.88 17.93
CA GLN A 303 13.11 15.95 18.70
C GLN A 303 13.16 17.20 19.60
N ARG A 304 12.64 18.33 19.11
CA ARG A 304 12.57 19.59 19.87
C ARG A 304 11.24 19.81 20.58
N ARG A 305 10.26 18.93 20.38
CA ARG A 305 8.90 19.04 20.92
C ARG A 305 8.27 20.40 20.59
N GLN A 306 8.37 20.80 19.32
CA GLN A 306 7.89 22.10 18.84
C GLN A 306 6.92 21.92 17.68
N ILE A 307 5.80 22.64 17.72
CA ILE A 307 4.75 22.59 16.70
C ILE A 307 4.76 23.89 15.91
N TYR A 308 4.77 23.81 14.59
CA TYR A 308 4.80 24.97 13.72
C TYR A 308 3.47 25.10 12.97
N THR A 309 2.94 26.31 12.86
CA THR A 309 1.63 26.60 12.26
C THR A 309 1.76 27.69 11.20
N LEU A 310 1.29 27.40 9.98
CA LEU A 310 1.37 28.31 8.83
C LEU A 310 0.06 28.36 8.02
N GLY A 311 -0.24 29.55 7.51
CA GLY A 311 -1.32 29.81 6.57
C GLY A 311 -2.71 29.85 7.19
N ARG A 312 -3.71 30.17 6.36
CA ARG A 312 -5.14 30.18 6.68
C ARG A 312 -5.96 30.53 5.46
N TYR A 313 -7.22 30.09 5.43
CA TYR A 313 -8.21 30.62 4.50
C TYR A 313 -8.81 31.93 5.02
N LEU A 314 -9.14 32.85 4.11
CA LEU A 314 -9.91 34.06 4.40
C LEU A 314 -10.96 34.29 3.32
N ASP A 315 -12.19 34.60 3.75
CA ASP A 315 -13.25 34.99 2.83
C ASP A 315 -12.90 36.29 2.09
N SER A 316 -13.34 36.41 0.83
CA SER A 316 -13.08 37.59 -0.01
C SER A 316 -13.52 38.92 0.62
N SER A 317 -14.58 38.90 1.45
CA SER A 317 -15.13 40.09 2.12
C SER A 317 -14.20 40.68 3.19
N VAL A 318 -13.28 39.89 3.75
CA VAL A 318 -12.37 40.31 4.84
C VAL A 318 -10.92 40.52 4.40
N ARG A 319 -10.63 40.42 3.10
CA ARG A 319 -9.27 40.56 2.55
C ARG A 319 -8.87 42.02 2.39
N ASN A 320 -7.79 42.40 3.06
CA ASN A 320 -7.11 43.69 2.94
C ASN A 320 -5.60 43.48 3.13
N SER A 321 -4.80 44.52 2.89
CA SER A 321 -3.33 44.41 2.95
C SER A 321 -2.80 43.93 4.31
N LYS A 322 -3.46 44.27 5.41
CA LYS A 322 -3.08 43.80 6.75
C LYS A 322 -3.49 42.35 6.99
N SER A 323 -4.69 41.94 6.57
CA SER A 323 -5.17 40.57 6.79
C SER A 323 -4.49 39.53 5.91
N LEU A 324 -3.84 39.95 4.83
CA LEU A 324 -3.09 39.07 3.92
C LEU A 324 -1.63 38.81 4.31
N LYS A 325 -1.16 39.36 5.43
CA LYS A 325 0.14 38.98 6.00
C LYS A 325 0.17 37.47 6.30
N SER A 326 1.25 36.82 5.92
CA SER A 326 1.46 35.39 6.16
C SER A 326 2.17 35.18 7.49
N ASP A 327 1.40 35.15 8.57
CA ASP A 327 1.93 34.93 9.90
C ASP A 327 2.43 33.49 10.09
N PHE A 328 3.52 33.33 10.86
CA PHE A 328 4.12 32.02 11.13
C PHE A 328 4.45 31.89 12.62
N TYR A 329 3.95 30.82 13.22
CA TYR A 329 4.02 30.62 14.67
C TYR A 329 4.68 29.29 15.00
N ARG A 330 5.29 29.27 16.19
CA ARG A 330 5.76 28.06 16.85
C ARG A 330 5.15 27.94 18.24
N TYR A 331 4.67 26.76 18.58
CA TYR A 331 4.32 26.37 19.93
C TYR A 331 5.42 25.49 20.51
N ASP A 332 5.88 25.81 21.71
CA ASP A 332 6.85 25.01 22.46
C ASP A 332 6.09 24.17 23.49
N ILE A 333 6.14 22.84 23.32
CA ILE A 333 5.33 21.92 24.13
C ILE A 333 5.81 21.90 25.59
N ASP A 334 7.12 22.01 25.81
CA ASP A 334 7.71 21.87 27.15
C ASP A 334 7.44 23.10 28.02
N THR A 335 7.46 24.28 27.42
CA THR A 335 7.15 25.54 28.11
C THR A 335 5.67 25.92 28.04
N ASN A 336 4.90 25.26 27.17
CA ASN A 336 3.48 25.51 26.95
C ASN A 336 3.21 26.95 26.45
N THR A 337 4.05 27.47 25.55
CA THR A 337 3.98 28.86 25.07
C THR A 337 4.01 28.97 23.55
N TRP A 338 3.30 29.96 23.03
CA TRP A 338 3.36 30.37 21.62
C TRP A 338 4.42 31.45 21.39
N MET A 339 5.05 31.42 20.22
CA MET A 339 5.98 32.42 19.73
C MET A 339 5.66 32.74 18.27
N LEU A 340 5.51 34.03 17.97
CA LEU A 340 5.46 34.53 16.60
C LEU A 340 6.89 34.52 16.02
N LEU A 341 7.10 33.75 14.97
CA LEU A 341 8.38 33.67 14.26
C LEU A 341 8.50 34.72 13.15
N SER A 342 7.39 35.01 12.48
CA SER A 342 7.35 35.97 11.38
C SER A 342 5.98 36.62 11.29
N GLU A 343 5.92 37.95 11.23
CA GLU A 343 4.69 38.69 10.96
C GLU A 343 4.19 38.49 9.51
N ASP A 344 5.11 38.33 8.56
CA ASP A 344 4.79 38.13 7.16
C ASP A 344 5.91 37.35 6.45
N THR A 345 5.72 36.05 6.27
CA THR A 345 6.74 35.16 5.70
C THR A 345 7.15 35.60 4.30
N ALA A 346 6.28 36.29 3.55
CA ALA A 346 6.62 36.82 2.24
C ALA A 346 7.71 37.89 2.29
N ALA A 347 7.74 38.72 3.35
CA ALA A 347 8.77 39.72 3.56
C ALA A 347 10.10 39.08 3.97
N ASP A 348 10.04 37.91 4.61
CA ASP A 348 11.20 37.16 5.12
C ASP A 348 11.74 36.13 4.10
N GLY A 349 11.34 36.23 2.82
CA GLY A 349 11.79 35.35 1.74
C GLY A 349 11.07 33.99 1.66
N GLY A 350 10.01 33.80 2.46
CA GLY A 350 9.15 32.63 2.50
C GLY A 350 7.88 32.76 1.65
N PRO A 351 6.92 31.84 1.85
CA PRO A 351 5.68 31.82 1.07
C PRO A 351 4.77 33.01 1.42
N LYS A 352 3.93 33.42 0.45
CA LYS A 352 2.80 34.34 0.71
C LYS A 352 1.70 33.63 1.48
N LEU A 353 0.68 34.39 1.93
CA LEU A 353 -0.44 33.80 2.64
C LEU A 353 -1.18 32.79 1.75
N VAL A 354 -1.11 31.52 2.15
CA VAL A 354 -1.68 30.37 1.44
C VAL A 354 -2.66 29.57 2.29
N PHE A 355 -3.54 28.85 1.61
CA PHE A 355 -4.39 27.81 2.20
C PHE A 355 -4.37 26.55 1.34
N ASP A 356 -4.74 25.42 1.94
CA ASP A 356 -4.70 24.07 1.30
C ASP A 356 -3.32 23.68 0.72
N HIS A 357 -2.26 24.30 1.24
CA HIS A 357 -0.87 23.87 1.04
C HIS A 357 -0.58 22.63 1.90
N GLN A 358 0.61 22.05 1.75
CA GLN A 358 1.11 21.02 2.67
C GLN A 358 2.40 21.45 3.35
N MET A 359 2.64 20.89 4.53
CA MET A 359 3.81 21.17 5.36
C MET A 359 4.32 19.86 6.00
N CYS A 360 5.61 19.60 5.90
CA CYS A 360 6.26 18.41 6.49
C CYS A 360 7.51 18.82 7.27
N MET A 361 7.85 18.05 8.30
CA MET A 361 9.01 18.27 9.16
C MET A 361 10.07 17.19 8.94
N ASP A 362 11.30 17.59 8.71
CA ASP A 362 12.50 16.79 8.89
C ASP A 362 13.06 17.07 10.28
N SER A 363 12.67 16.25 11.26
CA SER A 363 13.07 16.44 12.66
C SER A 363 14.57 16.19 12.88
N GLU A 364 15.26 15.47 12.00
CA GLU A 364 16.70 15.22 12.13
C GLU A 364 17.53 16.45 11.75
N LYS A 365 17.11 17.16 10.69
CA LYS A 365 17.78 18.40 10.25
C LYS A 365 17.14 19.67 10.80
N HIS A 366 16.00 19.55 11.48
CA HIS A 366 15.18 20.67 11.92
C HIS A 366 14.76 21.58 10.76
N MET A 367 14.31 20.96 9.66
CA MET A 367 13.88 21.64 8.43
C MET A 367 12.39 21.43 8.19
N ILE A 368 11.68 22.50 7.82
CA ILE A 368 10.28 22.44 7.40
C ILE A 368 10.20 22.60 5.89
N TYR A 369 9.45 21.74 5.22
CA TYR A 369 9.16 21.86 3.80
C TYR A 369 7.70 22.25 3.60
N THR A 370 7.44 23.26 2.77
CA THR A 370 6.10 23.79 2.48
C THR A 370 5.88 23.81 0.98
N PHE A 371 4.80 23.19 0.50
CA PHE A 371 4.50 23.10 -0.94
C PHE A 371 3.06 23.39 -1.30
N GLY A 372 2.88 24.06 -2.43
CA GLY A 372 1.58 24.27 -3.06
C GLY A 372 0.69 25.22 -2.26
N GLY A 373 -0.62 25.03 -2.39
CA GLY A 373 -1.60 25.96 -1.82
C GLY A 373 -1.89 27.14 -2.74
N ARG A 374 -3.08 27.73 -2.56
CA ARG A 374 -3.50 28.91 -3.32
C ARG A 374 -3.13 30.17 -2.56
N ILE A 375 -2.50 31.12 -3.27
CA ILE A 375 -2.13 32.42 -2.72
C ILE A 375 -3.37 33.30 -2.65
N LEU A 376 -3.59 33.93 -1.49
CA LEU A 376 -4.65 34.91 -1.30
C LEU A 376 -4.22 36.30 -1.79
N THR A 377 -5.12 36.98 -2.52
CA THR A 377 -4.89 38.32 -3.08
C THR A 377 -5.95 39.32 -2.60
N CYS A 378 -5.59 40.62 -2.57
CA CYS A 378 -6.52 41.71 -2.23
C CYS A 378 -7.56 41.91 -3.34
N ASN A 379 -8.79 42.29 -2.97
CA ASN A 379 -9.73 42.85 -3.93
C ASN A 379 -9.34 44.31 -4.22
N GLY A 380 -9.02 44.64 -5.48
CA GLY A 380 -8.87 46.02 -5.93
C GLY A 380 -7.56 46.42 -6.64
N SER A 381 -6.76 45.50 -7.19
CA SER A 381 -5.83 45.91 -8.25
C SER A 381 -6.66 46.34 -9.46
N VAL A 382 -6.72 47.64 -9.73
CA VAL A 382 -7.56 48.28 -10.75
C VAL A 382 -7.09 47.95 -12.19
N ASP A 383 -6.02 47.17 -12.34
CA ASP A 383 -5.64 46.52 -13.59
C ASP A 383 -5.94 45.01 -13.48
N ASP A 384 -7.12 44.60 -13.90
CA ASP A 384 -7.28 43.71 -15.06
C ASP A 384 -8.76 43.36 -15.25
N SER A 385 -9.30 43.69 -16.42
CA SER A 385 -10.67 43.38 -16.84
C SER A 385 -10.77 41.95 -17.41
N ARG A 386 -9.95 41.04 -16.89
CA ARG A 386 -9.98 39.59 -17.08
C ARG A 386 -9.68 38.94 -15.73
N ALA A 387 -10.49 37.98 -15.31
CA ALA A 387 -10.27 37.28 -14.04
C ALA A 387 -8.85 36.66 -14.02
N SER A 388 -7.92 37.28 -13.30
CA SER A 388 -6.55 36.76 -13.12
C SER A 388 -6.63 35.30 -12.67
N GLU A 389 -5.88 34.43 -13.33
CA GLU A 389 -5.82 33.03 -12.94
C GLU A 389 -5.36 32.90 -11.48
N PRO A 390 -5.85 31.88 -10.73
CA PRO A 390 -5.39 31.61 -9.37
C PRO A 390 -3.87 31.44 -9.32
N GLN A 391 -3.20 32.18 -8.42
CA GLN A 391 -1.77 32.01 -8.14
C GLN A 391 -1.55 30.92 -7.09
N PHE A 392 -0.46 30.16 -7.22
CA PHE A 392 -0.08 29.08 -6.31
C PHE A 392 1.34 29.30 -5.78
N SER A 393 1.61 28.79 -4.57
CA SER A 393 2.96 28.87 -3.97
C SER A 393 3.83 27.70 -4.41
N GLY A 394 5.13 27.95 -4.58
CA GLY A 394 6.14 26.93 -4.88
C GLY A 394 6.50 26.05 -3.68
N LEU A 395 7.65 25.36 -3.79
CA LEU A 395 8.26 24.57 -2.72
C LEU A 395 9.30 25.41 -1.98
N PHE A 396 9.08 25.58 -0.69
CA PHE A 396 9.97 26.30 0.22
C PHE A 396 10.52 25.36 1.28
N ALA A 397 11.71 25.68 1.78
CA ALA A 397 12.29 25.10 2.98
C ALA A 397 12.53 26.19 4.03
N PHE A 398 12.23 25.92 5.29
CA PHE A 398 12.55 26.78 6.42
C PHE A 398 13.51 26.06 7.36
N ASP A 399 14.64 26.70 7.63
CA ASP A 399 15.62 26.24 8.61
C ASP A 399 15.22 26.75 10.00
N CYS A 400 14.82 25.83 10.89
CA CYS A 400 14.36 26.20 12.23
C CYS A 400 15.48 26.71 13.14
N GLN A 401 16.75 26.44 12.83
CA GLN A 401 17.90 26.92 13.59
C GLN A 401 18.27 28.33 13.17
N CYS A 402 18.39 28.56 11.87
CA CYS A 402 18.74 29.86 11.31
C CYS A 402 17.54 30.83 11.24
N GLN A 403 16.32 30.29 11.32
CA GLN A 403 15.06 31.02 11.11
C GLN A 403 14.97 31.69 9.74
N THR A 404 15.41 30.99 8.70
CA THR A 404 15.47 31.52 7.34
C THR A 404 14.71 30.65 6.36
N TRP A 405 14.00 31.29 5.44
CA TRP A 405 13.35 30.64 4.31
C TRP A 405 14.29 30.52 3.11
N LYS A 406 14.13 29.44 2.36
CA LYS A 406 14.76 29.19 1.05
C LYS A 406 13.70 28.69 0.08
N LEU A 407 13.56 29.37 -1.06
CA LEU A 407 12.79 28.85 -2.19
C LEU A 407 13.60 27.74 -2.87
N LEU A 408 13.01 26.54 -2.97
CA LEU A 408 13.62 25.40 -3.65
C LEU A 408 13.15 25.32 -5.10
N ARG A 409 11.84 25.41 -5.33
CA ARG A 409 11.24 25.33 -6.68
C ARG A 409 10.06 26.29 -6.80
N GLU A 410 9.99 27.01 -7.91
CA GLU A 410 8.84 27.87 -8.23
C GLU A 410 7.62 27.05 -8.69
N ASP A 411 6.45 27.69 -8.75
CA ASP A 411 5.29 27.08 -9.40
C ASP A 411 5.50 27.05 -10.93
N SER A 412 5.69 25.86 -11.49
CA SER A 412 5.81 25.66 -12.93
C SER A 412 4.48 25.23 -13.54
N CYS A 413 3.91 26.07 -14.41
CA CYS A 413 2.65 25.76 -15.10
C CYS A 413 2.83 24.93 -16.38
N ASN A 414 4.04 24.87 -16.98
CA ASN A 414 4.36 24.13 -18.21
C ASN A 414 5.88 23.93 -18.38
N ALA A 415 6.50 23.06 -17.60
CA ALA A 415 7.89 22.69 -17.85
C ALA A 415 8.04 21.17 -17.59
N GLY A 416 9.15 20.56 -17.98
CA GLY A 416 9.27 19.15 -18.32
C GLY A 416 9.05 18.14 -17.17
N PRO A 417 9.47 16.88 -17.34
CA PRO A 417 9.33 15.84 -16.31
C PRO A 417 10.06 16.15 -14.98
N GLU A 418 10.90 17.18 -14.94
CA GLU A 418 11.64 17.63 -13.75
C GLU A 418 10.95 18.76 -12.97
N ASP A 419 9.84 19.29 -13.47
CA ASP A 419 9.18 20.47 -12.91
C ASP A 419 7.95 20.10 -12.07
N ILE A 420 7.80 20.75 -10.91
CA ILE A 420 6.73 20.45 -9.96
C ILE A 420 5.58 21.45 -10.05
N GLN A 421 4.42 20.97 -10.48
CA GLN A 421 3.23 21.83 -10.59
C GLN A 421 2.59 22.04 -9.21
N SER A 422 2.40 23.30 -8.78
CA SER A 422 1.72 23.58 -7.51
C SER A 422 0.21 23.33 -7.58
N ARG A 423 -0.39 23.01 -6.43
CA ARG A 423 -1.77 22.50 -6.35
C ARG A 423 -2.34 22.64 -4.93
N ILE A 424 -3.66 22.56 -4.80
CA ILE A 424 -4.37 22.53 -3.51
C ILE A 424 -4.87 21.12 -3.16
N GLY A 425 -4.97 20.82 -1.87
CA GLY A 425 -5.60 19.58 -1.38
C GLY A 425 -4.87 18.29 -1.78
N HIS A 426 -3.60 18.40 -2.19
CA HIS A 426 -2.73 17.26 -2.44
C HIS A 426 -2.22 16.66 -1.13
N CYS A 427 -1.66 15.46 -1.19
CA CYS A 427 -0.89 14.89 -0.09
C CYS A 427 0.60 15.20 -0.31
N MET A 428 1.30 15.53 0.77
CA MET A 428 2.77 15.61 0.81
C MET A 428 3.24 14.93 2.10
N LEU A 429 4.24 14.06 1.99
CA LEU A 429 4.77 13.27 3.10
C LEU A 429 6.29 13.27 3.02
N PHE A 430 6.98 13.36 4.16
CA PHE A 430 8.44 13.27 4.21
C PHE A 430 8.87 11.88 4.69
N HIS A 431 9.71 11.21 3.90
CA HIS A 431 10.29 9.93 4.28
C HIS A 431 11.64 10.16 4.96
N SER A 432 11.70 10.01 6.28
CA SER A 432 12.89 10.34 7.09
C SER A 432 14.17 9.62 6.65
N LYS A 433 14.09 8.32 6.32
CA LYS A 433 15.27 7.53 5.89
C LYS A 433 15.78 7.86 4.49
N ASN A 434 14.88 7.96 3.52
CA ASN A 434 15.23 8.24 2.12
C ASN A 434 15.40 9.74 1.86
N ARG A 435 14.99 10.59 2.81
CA ARG A 435 15.00 12.05 2.74
C ARG A 435 14.28 12.61 1.50
N CYS A 436 13.21 11.94 1.09
CA CYS A 436 12.37 12.37 -0.03
C CYS A 436 11.00 12.88 0.43
N LEU A 437 10.49 13.90 -0.25
CA LEU A 437 9.09 14.30 -0.21
C LEU A 437 8.30 13.48 -1.24
N TYR A 438 7.21 12.85 -0.82
CA TYR A 438 6.27 12.15 -1.70
C TYR A 438 5.02 12.99 -1.88
N VAL A 439 4.69 13.35 -3.12
CA VAL A 439 3.58 14.24 -3.45
C VAL A 439 2.65 13.60 -4.46
N PHE A 440 1.35 13.55 -4.14
CA PHE A 440 0.36 13.01 -5.07
C PHE A 440 -1.02 13.64 -4.91
N GLY A 441 -1.78 13.54 -6.00
CA GLY A 441 -3.17 13.98 -6.02
C GLY A 441 -3.32 15.50 -5.97
N GLY A 442 -4.48 15.93 -5.47
CA GLY A 442 -4.86 17.33 -5.36
C GLY A 442 -5.56 17.88 -6.58
N GLN A 443 -5.69 19.20 -6.62
CA GLN A 443 -6.43 19.92 -7.63
C GLN A 443 -5.70 21.20 -8.02
N ARG A 444 -5.72 21.52 -9.30
CA ARG A 444 -5.32 22.83 -9.83
C ARG A 444 -6.45 23.36 -10.70
N SER A 445 -6.99 24.52 -10.34
CA SER A 445 -8.15 25.11 -11.01
C SER A 445 -9.33 24.12 -11.06
N LYS A 446 -9.77 23.67 -12.24
CA LYS A 446 -10.86 22.68 -12.40
C LYS A 446 -10.35 21.25 -12.61
N THR A 447 -9.03 21.05 -12.63
CA THR A 447 -8.39 19.78 -12.95
C THR A 447 -7.97 19.07 -11.68
N TYR A 448 -8.48 17.87 -11.46
CA TYR A 448 -7.94 16.95 -10.47
C TYR A 448 -6.67 16.33 -11.00
N LEU A 449 -5.62 16.41 -10.20
CA LEU A 449 -4.32 15.86 -10.49
C LEU A 449 -4.23 14.45 -9.89
N ASN A 450 -3.51 13.58 -10.58
CA ASN A 450 -3.31 12.18 -10.20
C ASN A 450 -1.91 11.67 -10.55
N ASP A 451 -1.01 12.59 -10.87
CA ASP A 451 0.41 12.38 -10.79
C ASP A 451 0.82 12.09 -9.33
N PHE A 452 1.91 11.36 -9.24
CA PHE A 452 2.59 10.97 -8.02
C PHE A 452 4.08 11.04 -8.31
N PHE A 453 4.80 11.83 -7.54
CA PHE A 453 6.25 11.97 -7.68
C PHE A 453 6.92 11.99 -6.31
N SER A 454 8.21 11.72 -6.32
CA SER A 454 9.08 11.99 -5.17
C SER A 454 10.08 13.11 -5.51
N TYR A 455 10.46 13.87 -4.50
CA TYR A 455 11.45 14.93 -4.56
C TYR A 455 12.52 14.68 -3.49
N ASP A 456 13.74 14.38 -3.92
CA ASP A 456 14.90 14.22 -3.05
C ASP A 456 15.39 15.61 -2.60
N VAL A 457 15.32 15.87 -1.29
CA VAL A 457 15.63 17.18 -0.73
C VAL A 457 17.12 17.49 -0.69
N ASP A 458 17.98 16.47 -0.76
CA ASP A 458 19.43 16.63 -0.69
C ASP A 458 20.03 16.83 -2.08
N SER A 459 19.52 16.12 -3.09
CA SER A 459 20.03 16.18 -4.47
C SER A 459 19.25 17.13 -5.40
N ASP A 460 18.12 17.68 -4.94
CA ASP A 460 17.23 18.51 -5.75
C ASP A 460 16.75 17.78 -7.02
N HIS A 461 16.35 16.51 -6.87
CA HIS A 461 15.95 15.63 -7.96
C HIS A 461 14.49 15.19 -7.82
N VAL A 462 13.76 15.18 -8.94
CA VAL A 462 12.36 14.73 -9.03
C VAL A 462 12.31 13.38 -9.75
N ASP A 463 11.70 12.39 -9.11
CA ASP A 463 11.39 11.10 -9.71
C ASP A 463 9.87 10.92 -9.88
N ILE A 464 9.44 10.71 -11.13
CA ILE A 464 8.02 10.57 -11.49
C ILE A 464 7.58 9.12 -11.33
N ILE A 465 6.88 8.85 -10.23
CA ILE A 465 6.32 7.52 -9.91
C ILE A 465 5.10 7.21 -10.80
N SER A 466 4.24 8.21 -11.02
CA SER A 466 3.08 8.16 -11.90
C SER A 466 2.81 9.55 -12.47
N ASP A 467 2.54 9.64 -13.77
CA ASP A 467 2.20 10.90 -14.46
C ASP A 467 0.68 11.18 -14.52
N GLY A 468 -0.12 10.32 -13.88
CA GLY A 468 -1.58 10.48 -13.86
C GLY A 468 -2.32 10.17 -15.17
N THR A 469 -1.64 9.73 -16.23
CA THR A 469 -2.32 9.40 -17.50
C THR A 469 -2.98 8.01 -17.47
N LYS A 470 -2.62 7.17 -16.49
CA LYS A 470 -3.21 5.85 -16.27
C LYS A 470 -4.67 5.97 -15.79
N LYS A 471 -5.63 5.65 -16.66
CA LYS A 471 -7.03 5.35 -16.29
C LYS A 471 -7.14 3.92 -15.71
N ASP A 472 -6.37 3.63 -14.66
CA ASP A 472 -6.46 2.35 -13.94
C ASP A 472 -7.50 2.49 -12.82
N SER A 473 -8.78 2.53 -13.20
CA SER A 473 -9.92 2.80 -12.32
C SER A 473 -10.14 1.77 -11.18
N GLY A 474 -9.23 0.81 -10.98
CA GLY A 474 -9.32 -0.21 -9.94
C GLY A 474 -8.04 -0.50 -9.16
N MET A 475 -6.86 0.01 -9.59
CA MET A 475 -5.55 -0.37 -9.02
C MET A 475 -4.84 0.78 -8.30
N VAL A 476 -5.45 1.97 -8.23
CA VAL A 476 -4.92 3.13 -7.52
C VAL A 476 -6.04 3.82 -6.74
N PRO A 477 -5.75 4.54 -5.64
CA PRO A 477 -6.74 5.36 -4.97
C PRO A 477 -7.35 6.35 -5.96
N MET A 478 -8.67 6.48 -5.94
CA MET A 478 -9.35 7.48 -6.76
C MET A 478 -8.90 8.86 -6.31
N THR A 479 -8.53 9.68 -7.29
CA THR A 479 -8.06 11.03 -7.00
C THR A 479 -9.22 11.97 -6.74
N GLY A 480 -9.17 12.60 -5.57
CA GLY A 480 -10.15 13.58 -5.11
C GLY A 480 -9.50 14.65 -4.24
N PHE A 481 -10.28 15.67 -3.90
CA PHE A 481 -9.86 16.80 -3.08
C PHE A 481 -9.68 16.46 -1.58
N THR A 482 -10.11 15.28 -1.16
CA THR A 482 -10.45 14.99 0.25
C THR A 482 -9.58 13.91 0.89
N GLN A 483 -8.51 13.53 0.20
CA GLN A 483 -7.60 12.49 0.66
C GLN A 483 -6.73 13.01 1.79
N ARG A 484 -6.42 12.12 2.73
CA ARG A 484 -5.41 12.29 3.76
C ARG A 484 -4.47 11.11 3.68
N ALA A 485 -3.19 11.39 3.88
CA ALA A 485 -2.17 10.38 3.81
C ALA A 485 -1.21 10.51 4.98
N THR A 486 -0.58 9.40 5.31
CA THR A 486 0.45 9.25 6.34
C THR A 486 1.51 8.29 5.80
N ILE A 487 2.71 8.29 6.37
CA ILE A 487 3.81 7.44 5.93
C ILE A 487 4.37 6.65 7.10
N ASP A 488 4.78 5.42 6.84
CA ASP A 488 5.58 4.60 7.74
C ASP A 488 6.97 4.40 7.12
N PRO A 489 7.98 5.19 7.55
CA PRO A 489 9.35 5.10 7.03
C PRO A 489 10.06 3.79 7.36
N GLU A 490 9.61 3.04 8.38
CA GLU A 490 10.17 1.74 8.72
C GLU A 490 9.69 0.66 7.75
N LEU A 491 8.41 0.70 7.40
CA LEU A 491 7.80 -0.25 6.47
C LEU A 491 7.96 0.15 5.00
N ASN A 492 8.39 1.39 4.72
CA ASN A 492 8.35 1.99 3.38
C ASN A 492 6.92 1.97 2.77
N GLU A 493 5.92 2.25 3.60
CA GLU A 493 4.50 2.21 3.24
C GLU A 493 3.88 3.62 3.33
N ILE A 494 3.14 4.04 2.30
CA ILE A 494 2.29 5.24 2.33
C ILE A 494 0.84 4.81 2.49
N HIS A 495 0.19 5.30 3.53
CA HIS A 495 -1.20 5.00 3.88
C HIS A 495 -2.11 6.13 3.45
N VAL A 496 -3.16 5.84 2.69
CA VAL A 496 -4.07 6.85 2.12
C VAL A 496 -5.51 6.53 2.46
N LEU A 497 -6.14 7.44 3.21
CA LEU A 497 -7.59 7.46 3.40
C LEU A 497 -8.21 8.45 2.40
N SER A 498 -8.99 7.94 1.46
CA SER A 498 -9.73 8.74 0.48
C SER A 498 -11.22 8.76 0.86
N GLY A 499 -11.83 9.95 0.90
CA GLY A 499 -13.19 10.16 1.39
C GLY A 499 -14.23 10.63 0.36
N LEU A 500 -13.84 11.23 -0.78
CA LEU A 500 -14.79 11.76 -1.78
C LEU A 500 -14.45 11.23 -3.16
N SER A 501 -15.39 10.51 -3.77
CA SER A 501 -15.34 10.18 -5.18
C SER A 501 -16.26 11.10 -5.97
N LYS A 502 -15.69 11.89 -6.88
CA LYS A 502 -16.48 12.44 -7.98
C LYS A 502 -16.43 11.45 -9.13
N ASP A 503 -17.46 10.63 -9.22
CA ASP A 503 -17.64 9.78 -10.39
C ASP A 503 -17.95 10.69 -11.59
N LYS A 504 -17.06 10.75 -12.59
CA LYS A 504 -17.24 11.64 -13.75
C LYS A 504 -18.49 11.29 -14.57
N GLU A 505 -19.02 10.08 -14.42
CA GLU A 505 -20.18 9.58 -15.16
C GLU A 505 -21.52 9.83 -14.45
N LYS A 506 -21.51 10.07 -13.13
CA LYS A 506 -22.72 10.34 -12.34
C LYS A 506 -22.69 11.77 -11.82
N ARG A 507 -23.80 12.51 -11.99
CA ARG A 507 -23.93 13.89 -11.48
C ARG A 507 -23.97 13.99 -9.94
N GLU A 508 -23.96 12.87 -9.23
CA GLU A 508 -24.05 12.82 -7.77
C GLU A 508 -22.67 12.60 -7.15
N GLU A 509 -22.26 13.52 -6.27
CA GLU A 509 -21.06 13.41 -5.45
C GLU A 509 -21.30 12.35 -4.35
N ASN A 510 -20.70 11.17 -4.48
CA ASN A 510 -20.82 10.12 -3.47
C ASN A 510 -19.54 10.09 -2.62
N VAL A 511 -19.68 10.50 -1.35
CA VAL A 511 -18.64 10.41 -0.32
C VAL A 511 -18.46 8.93 0.02
N ARG A 512 -17.27 8.36 -0.22
CA ARG A 512 -16.94 6.96 0.10
C ARG A 512 -15.57 6.90 0.77
N ASN A 513 -15.47 6.14 1.85
CA ASN A 513 -14.19 5.84 2.46
C ASN A 513 -13.52 4.67 1.73
N SER A 514 -12.26 4.84 1.37
CA SER A 514 -11.39 3.75 0.98
C SER A 514 -10.00 3.97 1.56
N PHE A 515 -9.36 2.88 1.97
CA PHE A 515 -8.02 2.92 2.54
C PHE A 515 -7.07 2.13 1.67
N TRP A 516 -5.98 2.77 1.28
CA TRP A 516 -5.00 2.24 0.35
C TRP A 516 -3.62 2.29 0.96
N ILE A 517 -2.79 1.33 0.57
CA ILE A 517 -1.38 1.28 0.93
C ILE A 517 -0.57 1.26 -0.35
N TYR A 518 0.40 2.16 -0.45
CA TYR A 518 1.43 2.12 -1.47
C TYR A 518 2.73 1.61 -0.85
N ASP A 519 3.20 0.49 -1.36
CA ASP A 519 4.52 -0.07 -1.04
C ASP A 519 5.55 0.61 -1.94
N ILE A 520 6.43 1.42 -1.33
CA ILE A 520 7.43 2.22 -2.05
C ILE A 520 8.46 1.31 -2.73
N VAL A 521 8.88 0.22 -2.09
CA VAL A 521 9.92 -0.68 -2.61
C VAL A 521 9.39 -1.49 -3.79
N ARG A 522 8.14 -1.98 -3.69
CA ARG A 522 7.49 -2.74 -4.77
C ARG A 522 6.86 -1.85 -5.84
N ASN A 523 6.81 -0.53 -5.62
CA ASN A 523 6.11 0.44 -6.46
C ASN A 523 4.69 -0.02 -6.82
N SER A 524 3.90 -0.37 -5.81
CA SER A 524 2.58 -0.97 -6.02
C SER A 524 1.55 -0.50 -5.00
N TRP A 525 0.31 -0.32 -5.46
CA TRP A 525 -0.83 0.01 -4.63
C TRP A 525 -1.62 -1.24 -4.27
N SER A 526 -2.09 -1.30 -3.03
CA SER A 526 -3.04 -2.29 -2.54
C SER A 526 -4.22 -1.60 -1.86
N CYS A 527 -5.44 -2.05 -2.17
CA CYS A 527 -6.63 -1.55 -1.51
C CYS A 527 -6.91 -2.41 -0.28
N VAL A 528 -6.82 -1.82 0.92
CA VAL A 528 -7.09 -2.52 2.18
C VAL A 528 -8.60 -2.72 2.36
N TYR A 529 -9.37 -1.65 2.15
CA TYR A 529 -10.83 -1.74 2.17
C TYR A 529 -11.50 -0.59 1.42
N LYS A 530 -12.75 -0.81 1.02
CA LYS A 530 -13.67 0.21 0.52
C LYS A 530 -15.01 0.03 1.22
N ASN A 531 -15.60 1.11 1.69
CA ASN A 531 -16.99 1.08 2.13
C ASN A 531 -17.90 1.10 0.89
N ASP A 532 -18.70 0.04 0.73
CA ASP A 532 -19.82 0.01 -0.21
C ASP A 532 -21.12 0.38 0.52
N GLN A 533 -21.57 1.63 0.34
CA GLN A 533 -22.88 2.10 0.80
C GLN A 533 -24.08 1.32 0.22
N ALA A 534 -23.87 0.35 -0.67
CA ALA A 534 -24.94 -0.54 -1.15
C ALA A 534 -25.41 -1.55 -0.09
N ALA A 535 -24.68 -1.71 1.02
CA ALA A 535 -25.08 -2.59 2.11
C ALA A 535 -25.86 -1.84 3.21
N LYS A 536 -27.19 -1.95 3.12
CA LYS A 536 -28.13 -2.07 4.25
C LYS A 536 -28.52 -0.78 4.99
N GLU A 537 -29.55 -0.13 4.48
CA GLU A 537 -30.71 0.22 5.32
C GLU A 537 -31.31 -1.08 5.89
N ASN A 538 -30.66 -1.71 6.87
CA ASN A 538 -31.28 -2.75 7.69
C ASN A 538 -31.66 -2.11 9.02
N PRO A 539 -32.95 -1.87 9.31
CA PRO A 539 -33.42 -1.22 10.54
C PRO A 539 -33.20 -2.04 11.84
N GLY A 540 -32.42 -3.12 11.80
CA GLY A 540 -32.33 -4.13 12.86
C GLY A 540 -30.93 -4.46 13.37
N LYS A 541 -29.86 -3.78 12.91
CA LYS A 541 -28.55 -3.88 13.54
C LYS A 541 -28.37 -2.71 14.52
N SER A 542 -27.97 -3.03 15.75
CA SER A 542 -27.68 -2.06 16.81
C SER A 542 -26.76 -0.93 16.33
N LEU A 543 -27.07 0.30 16.77
CA LEU A 543 -26.42 1.59 16.47
C LEU A 543 -24.99 1.74 17.03
N GLN A 544 -24.11 0.77 16.78
CA GLN A 544 -22.67 0.97 17.00
C GLN A 544 -22.04 0.99 15.61
N GLU A 545 -21.70 2.18 15.13
CA GLU A 545 -20.96 2.33 13.88
C GLU A 545 -19.62 1.58 14.04
N GLU A 546 -19.41 0.52 13.24
CA GLU A 546 -18.18 -0.29 13.30
C GLU A 546 -16.99 0.45 12.68
N GLU A 547 -17.24 1.53 11.92
CA GLU A 547 -16.25 2.36 11.23
C GLU A 547 -16.75 3.80 11.04
N PRO A 548 -15.86 4.79 10.84
CA PRO A 548 -16.28 6.17 10.63
C PRO A 548 -17.03 6.35 9.31
N CYS A 549 -18.11 7.12 9.34
CA CYS A 549 -18.84 7.48 8.12
C CYS A 549 -17.94 8.23 7.09
N PRO A 550 -18.26 8.16 5.78
CA PRO A 550 -17.54 8.91 4.75
C PRO A 550 -17.54 10.42 4.98
N ARG A 551 -16.36 11.05 4.83
CA ARG A 551 -16.17 12.46 5.18
C ARG A 551 -14.99 13.14 4.49
N PHE A 552 -14.99 14.47 4.45
CA PHE A 552 -13.89 15.31 3.98
C PHE A 552 -13.53 16.40 5.00
N ALA A 553 -12.44 17.13 4.77
CA ALA A 553 -11.93 18.15 5.69
C ALA A 553 -11.72 17.64 7.14
N HIS A 554 -11.60 16.33 7.30
CA HIS A 554 -11.13 15.68 8.51
C HIS A 554 -9.60 15.75 8.56
N GLN A 555 -9.03 15.31 9.68
CA GLN A 555 -7.60 15.12 9.81
C GLN A 555 -7.29 13.70 10.27
N LEU A 556 -6.16 13.18 9.79
CA LEU A 556 -5.63 11.86 10.08
C LEU A 556 -4.16 12.02 10.48
N VAL A 557 -3.77 11.50 11.63
CA VAL A 557 -2.37 11.43 12.08
C VAL A 557 -1.98 9.99 12.34
N TYR A 558 -0.68 9.69 12.28
CA TYR A 558 -0.17 8.33 12.43
C TYR A 558 0.89 8.27 13.51
N ASP A 559 0.69 7.37 14.46
CA ASP A 559 1.69 6.94 15.42
C ASP A 559 2.53 5.84 14.78
N GLU A 560 3.72 6.20 14.31
CA GLU A 560 4.64 5.26 13.68
C GLU A 560 5.30 4.27 14.65
N LEU A 561 5.33 4.57 15.96
CA LEU A 561 5.88 3.66 16.96
C LEU A 561 4.88 2.56 17.33
N HIS A 562 3.61 2.93 17.50
CA HIS A 562 2.55 2.01 17.90
C HIS A 562 1.70 1.50 16.72
N LYS A 563 1.96 1.99 15.51
CA LYS A 563 1.29 1.63 14.26
C LYS A 563 -0.24 1.87 14.30
N VAL A 564 -0.64 3.05 14.79
CA VAL A 564 -2.05 3.44 14.97
C VAL A 564 -2.34 4.76 14.28
N HIS A 565 -3.45 4.84 13.55
CA HIS A 565 -3.97 6.10 13.02
C HIS A 565 -5.02 6.70 13.94
N TYR A 566 -5.08 8.02 14.03
CA TYR A 566 -6.13 8.76 14.72
C TYR A 566 -6.84 9.72 13.77
N LEU A 567 -8.17 9.62 13.72
CA LEU A 567 -9.03 10.43 12.85
C LEU A 567 -10.00 11.25 13.69
N PHE A 568 -10.10 12.55 13.41
CA PHE A 568 -11.06 13.45 14.08
C PHE A 568 -11.88 14.29 13.09
N GLY A 569 -13.16 14.46 13.43
CA GLY A 569 -14.06 15.45 12.84
C GLY A 569 -14.25 15.35 11.33
N GLY A 570 -14.45 16.50 10.68
CA GLY A 570 -14.70 16.63 9.23
C GLY A 570 -16.16 16.93 8.87
N ASN A 571 -16.48 16.84 7.59
CA ASN A 571 -17.80 17.07 7.01
C ASN A 571 -18.29 15.79 6.30
N PRO A 572 -19.48 15.26 6.62
CA PRO A 572 -20.02 14.04 6.02
C PRO A 572 -20.57 14.22 4.59
N GLY A 573 -20.57 15.44 4.05
CA GLY A 573 -21.03 15.76 2.69
C GLY A 573 -22.54 15.60 2.47
N LYS A 574 -23.34 15.77 3.53
CA LYS A 574 -24.80 15.75 3.42
C LYS A 574 -25.29 17.02 2.72
N SER A 575 -25.81 16.90 1.50
CA SER A 575 -26.31 18.04 0.69
C SER A 575 -27.39 18.87 1.40
N CYS A 576 -28.20 18.24 2.26
CA CYS A 576 -29.22 18.93 3.07
C CYS A 576 -28.65 19.72 4.26
N SER A 577 -27.39 19.52 4.63
CA SER A 577 -26.72 20.21 5.73
C SER A 577 -25.22 20.45 5.42
N PRO A 578 -24.90 21.34 4.45
CA PRO A 578 -23.52 21.55 3.98
C PRO A 578 -22.58 22.13 5.05
N LYS A 579 -23.16 22.79 6.07
CA LYS A 579 -22.45 23.35 7.21
C LYS A 579 -22.18 22.35 8.32
N MET A 580 -22.77 21.14 8.27
CA MET A 580 -22.56 20.11 9.29
C MET A 580 -21.08 19.78 9.45
N ARG A 581 -20.65 19.67 10.71
CA ARG A 581 -19.33 19.18 11.10
C ARG A 581 -19.48 18.07 12.12
N LEU A 582 -18.46 17.22 12.17
CA LEU A 582 -18.37 16.11 13.10
C LEU A 582 -17.33 16.42 14.19
N ASP A 583 -17.48 15.78 15.35
CA ASP A 583 -16.60 15.84 16.52
C ASP A 583 -16.22 14.44 17.04
N ASP A 584 -16.53 13.40 16.26
CA ASP A 584 -16.20 12.01 16.60
C ASP A 584 -14.70 11.75 16.41
N PHE A 585 -14.18 10.85 17.24
CA PHE A 585 -12.77 10.51 17.31
C PHE A 585 -12.58 8.99 17.16
N TRP A 586 -11.67 8.58 16.28
CA TRP A 586 -11.49 7.19 15.90
C TRP A 586 -10.02 6.80 15.91
N SER A 587 -9.77 5.54 16.25
CA SER A 587 -8.50 4.86 15.98
C SER A 587 -8.65 3.85 14.84
N LEU A 588 -7.60 3.68 14.05
CA LEU A 588 -7.47 2.59 13.08
C LEU A 588 -6.15 1.86 13.31
N LYS A 589 -6.22 0.54 13.40
CA LYS A 589 -5.05 -0.34 13.34
C LYS A 589 -5.12 -1.23 12.10
N LEU A 590 -4.04 -1.25 11.33
CA LEU A 590 -3.89 -2.15 10.19
C LEU A 590 -3.28 -3.46 10.70
N CYS A 591 -4.00 -4.56 10.55
CA CYS A 591 -3.67 -5.83 11.19
C CYS A 591 -3.42 -6.91 10.14
N ARG A 592 -2.26 -7.55 10.21
CA ARG A 592 -2.01 -8.84 9.55
C ARG A 592 -2.30 -9.98 10.52
N PRO A 593 -2.43 -11.24 10.05
CA PRO A 593 -2.57 -12.39 10.94
C PRO A 593 -1.42 -12.44 11.96
N SER A 594 -1.77 -12.64 13.24
CA SER A 594 -0.76 -12.71 14.29
C SER A 594 -0.05 -14.08 14.31
N LYS A 595 1.10 -14.14 14.98
CA LYS A 595 1.84 -15.39 15.16
C LYS A 595 1.01 -16.42 15.95
N GLU A 596 0.28 -15.95 16.95
CA GLU A 596 -0.59 -16.76 17.81
C GLU A 596 -1.77 -17.32 17.01
N TYR A 597 -2.36 -16.50 16.13
CA TYR A 597 -3.39 -16.95 15.20
C TYR A 597 -2.87 -18.04 14.28
N LEU A 598 -1.72 -17.84 13.62
CA LEU A 598 -1.18 -18.83 12.69
C LEU A 598 -0.76 -20.12 13.40
N LEU A 599 -0.21 -20.04 14.61
CA LEU A 599 0.09 -21.21 15.43
C LEU A 599 -1.19 -22.00 15.77
N ARG A 600 -2.24 -21.30 16.24
CA ARG A 600 -3.55 -21.90 16.53
C ARG A 600 -4.13 -22.55 15.27
N HIS A 601 -4.06 -21.87 14.14
CA HIS A 601 -4.58 -22.35 12.86
C HIS A 601 -3.83 -23.61 12.37
N CYS A 602 -2.50 -23.64 12.48
CA CYS A 602 -1.73 -24.84 12.14
C CYS A 602 -2.07 -26.03 13.07
N LYS A 603 -2.21 -25.77 14.38
CA LYS A 603 -2.70 -26.79 15.33
C LYS A 603 -4.10 -27.28 14.94
N TYR A 604 -5.02 -26.39 14.59
CA TYR A 604 -6.33 -26.77 14.08
C TYR A 604 -6.25 -27.68 12.85
N LEU A 605 -5.41 -27.37 11.85
CA LEU A 605 -5.24 -28.22 10.66
C LEU A 605 -4.72 -29.61 11.00
N ILE A 606 -3.71 -29.69 11.88
CA ILE A 606 -3.12 -30.95 12.35
C ILE A 606 -4.16 -31.79 13.11
N ARG A 607 -4.86 -31.17 14.07
CA ARG A 607 -5.88 -31.85 14.89
C ARG A 607 -7.10 -32.25 14.08
N LYS A 608 -7.53 -31.43 13.11
CA LYS A 608 -8.60 -31.76 12.17
C LYS A 608 -8.27 -33.02 11.39
N HIS A 609 -7.05 -33.11 10.86
CA HIS A 609 -6.64 -34.29 10.13
C HIS A 609 -6.56 -35.54 11.03
N ARG A 610 -5.99 -35.41 12.24
CA ARG A 610 -5.99 -36.49 13.26
C ARG A 610 -7.39 -36.94 13.63
N PHE A 611 -8.35 -36.01 13.72
CA PHE A 611 -9.75 -36.32 13.97
C PHE A 611 -10.37 -37.12 12.83
N GLU A 612 -10.12 -36.73 11.57
CA GLU A 612 -10.62 -37.44 10.39
C GLU A 612 -10.08 -38.88 10.31
N GLU A 613 -8.79 -39.11 10.60
CA GLU A 613 -8.23 -40.47 10.71
C GLU A 613 -8.90 -41.27 11.84
N LYS A 614 -9.02 -40.67 13.03
CA LYS A 614 -9.68 -41.32 14.17
C LYS A 614 -11.13 -41.65 13.90
N ALA A 615 -11.87 -40.79 13.20
CA ALA A 615 -13.28 -40.99 12.88
C ALA A 615 -13.50 -42.23 12.02
N GLN A 616 -12.53 -42.59 11.18
CA GLN A 616 -12.60 -43.80 10.36
C GLN A 616 -12.30 -45.08 11.16
N THR A 617 -11.41 -45.01 12.15
CA THR A 617 -10.96 -46.19 12.91
C THR A 617 -11.74 -46.42 14.21
N ASP A 618 -12.06 -45.35 14.94
CA ASP A 618 -12.72 -45.37 16.26
C ASP A 618 -13.59 -44.10 16.45
N PRO A 619 -14.84 -44.11 15.94
CA PRO A 619 -15.73 -42.95 16.01
C PRO A 619 -16.01 -42.44 17.43
N LEU A 620 -16.00 -43.32 18.44
CA LEU A 620 -16.30 -42.93 19.82
C LEU A 620 -15.13 -42.15 20.44
N SER A 621 -13.89 -42.60 20.20
CA SER A 621 -12.69 -41.86 20.59
C SER A 621 -12.56 -40.56 19.78
N ALA A 622 -12.89 -40.58 18.49
CA ALA A 622 -12.90 -39.39 17.64
C ALA A 622 -13.87 -38.32 18.15
N LEU A 623 -15.08 -38.70 18.60
CA LEU A 623 -16.03 -37.76 19.19
C LEU A 623 -15.48 -37.09 20.45
N LYS A 624 -14.83 -37.85 21.34
CA LYS A 624 -14.18 -37.28 22.54
C LYS A 624 -13.05 -36.32 22.16
N TYR A 625 -12.27 -36.68 21.15
CA TYR A 625 -11.18 -35.83 20.65
C TYR A 625 -11.71 -34.53 20.03
N LEU A 626 -12.80 -34.59 19.25
CA LEU A 626 -13.47 -33.42 18.70
C LEU A 626 -13.94 -32.46 19.80
N GLN A 627 -14.53 -33.00 20.87
CA GLN A 627 -15.10 -32.24 21.98
C GLN A 627 -14.06 -31.57 22.89
N ASN A 628 -12.89 -32.19 23.07
CA ASN A 628 -11.90 -31.73 24.06
C ASN A 628 -10.66 -31.13 23.40
N ASP A 629 -10.05 -31.83 22.44
CA ASP A 629 -8.74 -31.48 21.89
C ASP A 629 -8.85 -30.57 20.66
N LEU A 630 -9.79 -30.84 19.76
CA LEU A 630 -9.97 -30.00 18.57
C LEU A 630 -10.70 -28.70 18.93
N TYR A 631 -11.69 -28.78 19.82
CA TYR A 631 -12.48 -27.63 20.30
C TYR A 631 -11.61 -26.44 20.74
N VAL A 632 -10.50 -26.69 21.45
CA VAL A 632 -9.63 -25.63 21.99
C VAL A 632 -8.82 -24.89 20.92
N THR A 633 -8.74 -25.41 19.70
CA THR A 633 -8.02 -24.78 18.58
C THR A 633 -8.92 -23.86 17.73
N VAL A 634 -10.22 -23.83 18.02
CA VAL A 634 -11.22 -23.06 17.25
C VAL A 634 -11.56 -21.78 18.01
N ASP A 635 -11.62 -20.66 17.29
CA ASP A 635 -12.15 -19.42 17.85
C ASP A 635 -13.68 -19.43 17.76
N HIS A 636 -14.34 -19.81 18.86
CA HIS A 636 -15.81 -19.88 18.93
C HIS A 636 -16.49 -18.50 18.92
N SER A 637 -15.73 -17.41 18.94
CA SER A 637 -16.27 -16.07 18.69
C SER A 637 -16.39 -15.74 17.20
N ASP A 638 -15.66 -16.46 16.34
CA ASP A 638 -15.77 -16.37 14.88
C ASP A 638 -16.92 -17.29 14.38
N PRO A 639 -17.99 -16.73 13.78
CA PRO A 639 -19.11 -17.52 13.29
C PRO A 639 -18.74 -18.51 12.18
N GLU A 640 -17.77 -18.18 11.32
CA GLU A 640 -17.35 -19.06 10.22
C GLU A 640 -16.51 -20.23 10.75
N GLU A 641 -15.52 -19.96 11.61
CA GLU A 641 -14.74 -21.03 12.25
C GLU A 641 -15.63 -21.97 13.07
N THR A 642 -16.59 -21.40 13.81
CA THR A 642 -17.56 -22.17 14.60
C THR A 642 -18.40 -23.09 13.71
N LYS A 643 -18.88 -22.58 12.58
CA LYS A 643 -19.68 -23.34 11.61
C LYS A 643 -18.86 -24.45 10.97
N GLU A 644 -17.63 -24.17 10.56
CA GLU A 644 -16.73 -25.20 10.03
C GLU A 644 -16.46 -26.31 11.04
N PHE A 645 -16.21 -25.96 12.31
CA PHE A 645 -16.04 -26.91 13.39
C PHE A 645 -17.27 -27.80 13.60
N GLN A 646 -18.47 -27.21 13.61
CA GLN A 646 -19.73 -27.96 13.75
C GLN A 646 -19.94 -28.97 12.60
N LEU A 647 -19.54 -28.62 11.38
CA LEU A 647 -19.63 -29.51 10.23
C LEU A 647 -18.71 -30.73 10.33
N LEU A 648 -17.62 -30.67 11.11
CA LEU A 648 -16.70 -31.80 11.31
C LEU A 648 -17.38 -33.02 11.94
N ALA A 649 -18.42 -32.80 12.75
CA ALA A 649 -19.18 -33.91 13.37
C ALA A 649 -19.79 -34.86 12.32
N SER A 650 -20.05 -34.38 11.10
CA SER A 650 -20.55 -35.23 10.01
C SER A 650 -19.56 -36.32 9.59
N ALA A 651 -18.25 -36.14 9.80
CA ALA A 651 -17.23 -37.12 9.45
C ALA A 651 -17.35 -38.42 10.24
N LEU A 652 -17.97 -38.39 11.43
CA LEU A 652 -18.22 -39.58 12.27
C LEU A 652 -19.17 -40.60 11.63
N PHE A 653 -19.93 -40.16 10.61
CA PHE A 653 -20.97 -40.97 9.97
C PHE A 653 -20.65 -41.34 8.52
N LYS A 654 -19.48 -40.94 8.00
CA LYS A 654 -19.08 -41.26 6.63
C LYS A 654 -18.63 -42.71 6.53
N SER A 655 -19.17 -43.48 5.58
CA SER A 655 -18.68 -44.83 5.24
C SER A 655 -17.43 -44.75 4.37
N GLY A 656 -16.47 -45.66 4.59
CA GLY A 656 -15.16 -45.67 3.91
C GLY A 656 -15.18 -45.82 2.37
N SER A 657 -16.35 -45.92 1.74
CA SER A 657 -16.54 -46.00 0.29
C SER A 657 -16.56 -44.64 -0.44
N ASP A 658 -16.67 -43.52 0.28
CA ASP A 658 -16.95 -42.22 -0.34
C ASP A 658 -15.71 -41.39 -0.72
N PHE A 659 -14.51 -41.91 -0.44
CA PHE A 659 -13.24 -41.25 -0.76
C PHE A 659 -12.54 -41.94 -1.93
N THR A 660 -12.96 -41.63 -3.16
CA THR A 660 -12.14 -41.87 -4.36
C THR A 660 -11.44 -40.58 -4.72
N THR A 661 -10.16 -40.46 -4.36
CA THR A 661 -9.28 -39.44 -4.95
C THR A 661 -9.11 -39.79 -6.43
N LEU A 662 -9.64 -38.94 -7.30
CA LEU A 662 -9.37 -38.97 -8.75
C LEU A 662 -7.89 -38.62 -8.97
N GLY A 663 -7.05 -39.64 -9.02
CA GLY A 663 -5.61 -39.51 -9.31
C GLY A 663 -4.92 -40.87 -9.16
N PHE A 664 -4.31 -41.35 -10.24
CA PHE A 664 -3.53 -42.58 -10.27
C PHE A 664 -2.42 -42.54 -9.21
N SER A 665 -2.51 -43.35 -8.15
CA SER A 665 -1.41 -43.54 -7.20
C SER A 665 -1.51 -44.94 -6.58
N ASP A 666 -0.45 -45.74 -6.74
CA ASP A 666 -0.20 -47.01 -6.04
C ASP A 666 0.14 -46.81 -4.54
N VAL A 667 -0.12 -45.63 -3.97
CA VAL A 667 0.26 -45.22 -2.61
C VAL A 667 -0.93 -45.32 -1.66
N ASP A 668 -0.67 -45.68 -0.41
CA ASP A 668 -1.66 -45.75 0.66
C ASP A 668 -2.43 -44.42 0.84
N HIS A 669 -3.73 -44.50 1.08
CA HIS A 669 -4.61 -43.33 1.18
C HIS A 669 -4.21 -42.42 2.34
N THR A 670 -3.83 -42.99 3.48
CA THR A 670 -3.37 -42.24 4.65
C THR A 670 -2.09 -41.46 4.34
N TYR A 671 -1.15 -42.07 3.61
CA TYR A 671 0.07 -41.38 3.17
C TYR A 671 -0.25 -40.15 2.30
N ALA A 672 -1.15 -40.32 1.32
CA ALA A 672 -1.53 -39.24 0.42
C ALA A 672 -2.20 -38.07 1.16
N GLN A 673 -3.14 -38.34 2.07
CA GLN A 673 -3.80 -37.30 2.84
C GLN A 673 -2.84 -36.56 3.79
N ARG A 674 -1.93 -37.28 4.46
CA ARG A 674 -0.91 -36.67 5.31
C ARG A 674 0.07 -35.81 4.50
N THR A 675 0.43 -36.26 3.29
CA THR A 675 1.26 -35.46 2.36
C THR A 675 0.56 -34.17 1.95
N GLN A 676 -0.76 -34.20 1.72
CA GLN A 676 -1.53 -32.99 1.44
C GLN A 676 -1.56 -32.01 2.63
N LEU A 677 -1.68 -32.52 3.87
CA LEU A 677 -1.57 -31.68 5.06
C LEU A 677 -0.16 -31.07 5.18
N PHE A 678 0.89 -31.87 4.94
CA PHE A 678 2.28 -31.39 4.90
C PHE A 678 2.44 -30.23 3.90
N ASP A 679 2.01 -30.41 2.66
CA ASP A 679 2.09 -29.38 1.62
C ASP A 679 1.32 -28.10 2.02
N THR A 680 0.20 -28.25 2.74
CA THR A 680 -0.57 -27.11 3.28
C THR A 680 0.23 -26.35 4.34
N LEU A 681 0.84 -27.06 5.30
CA LEU A 681 1.62 -26.45 6.39
C LEU A 681 2.91 -25.78 5.88
N VAL A 682 3.54 -26.35 4.86
CA VAL A 682 4.77 -25.83 4.25
C VAL A 682 4.57 -24.44 3.62
N ASN A 683 3.35 -24.08 3.20
CA ASN A 683 3.06 -22.76 2.63
C ASN A 683 3.24 -21.60 3.63
N PHE A 684 3.26 -21.87 4.93
CA PHE A 684 3.52 -20.86 5.96
C PHE A 684 5.02 -20.57 6.15
N PHE A 685 5.90 -21.36 5.55
CA PHE A 685 7.34 -21.23 5.64
C PHE A 685 7.92 -20.37 4.51
N PRO A 686 9.13 -19.80 4.69
CA PRO A 686 9.86 -19.07 3.65
C PRO A 686 10.10 -19.90 2.39
N ASP A 687 9.92 -19.30 1.21
CA ASP A 687 10.09 -19.98 -0.09
C ASP A 687 11.47 -20.66 -0.27
N ASN A 688 12.53 -20.14 0.37
CA ASN A 688 13.86 -20.74 0.31
C ASN A 688 14.00 -22.05 1.11
N MET A 689 13.07 -22.32 2.04
CA MET A 689 13.05 -23.55 2.85
C MET A 689 12.24 -24.66 2.19
N THR A 690 11.23 -24.30 1.39
CA THR A 690 10.18 -25.23 0.92
C THR A 690 10.63 -26.05 -0.30
N PRO A 691 9.96 -27.19 -0.58
CA PRO A 691 10.08 -27.89 -1.86
C PRO A 691 9.68 -26.99 -3.05
N PRO A 692 10.10 -27.31 -4.27
CA PRO A 692 9.65 -26.61 -5.47
C PRO A 692 8.13 -26.61 -5.60
N LYS A 693 7.54 -25.45 -5.96
CA LYS A 693 6.07 -25.30 -6.09
C LYS A 693 5.49 -26.11 -7.26
N GLY A 694 6.24 -26.27 -8.35
CA GLY A 694 5.80 -27.06 -9.52
C GLY A 694 5.72 -28.57 -9.25
N ASN A 695 5.06 -29.31 -10.15
CA ASN A 695 5.09 -30.77 -10.17
C ASN A 695 5.73 -31.29 -11.44
N LEU A 696 6.42 -32.42 -11.34
CA LEU A 696 7.12 -33.05 -12.46
C LEU A 696 6.14 -33.43 -13.60
N VAL A 697 4.92 -33.83 -13.25
CA VAL A 697 3.88 -34.24 -14.20
C VAL A 697 3.37 -33.05 -15.02
N ASP A 698 3.35 -31.84 -14.46
CA ASP A 698 2.90 -30.62 -15.14
C ASP A 698 3.85 -30.20 -16.27
N LEU A 699 5.06 -30.77 -16.34
CA LEU A 699 6.02 -30.55 -17.41
C LEU A 699 5.73 -31.40 -18.66
N ILE A 700 4.81 -32.35 -18.59
CA ILE A 700 4.40 -33.17 -19.73
C ILE A 700 3.35 -32.40 -20.53
N THR A 701 3.73 -31.87 -21.68
CA THR A 701 2.79 -31.29 -22.65
C THR A 701 2.10 -32.42 -23.41
N LEU A 702 0.78 -32.55 -23.25
CA LEU A 702 -0.06 -33.47 -24.03
C LEU A 702 -0.69 -32.78 -25.24
#